data_AF-A0A2N2JU95-F1
#
_entry.id   AF-A0A2N2JU95-F1
#
_cell.length_a   1.000
_cell.length_b   1.000
_cell.length_c   1.000
_cell.angle_alpha   90.00
_cell.angle_beta   90.00
_cell.angle_gamma   90.00
#
_symmetry.space_group_name_H-M   'P 1'
#
loop_
_entity.id
_entity.type
_entity.pdbx_description
1 polymer ?
#
loop_
_entity_poly.entity_id
_entity_poly.type
_entity_poly.pdbx_seq_one_letter_code
_entity_poly.pdbx_strand_id
1 'polypeptide(L)'
;MASSDYLLDLDFSISYGPLDDRLNSLYLPALARSVRYDRTTGLFSASALAIAARGVDALIRNRGHMRLLVGAGLEDGDAGDVGRIQGLQKILRDKFLSLLDVVDPWMNQRLELLGWMAAEKTLDIRVALPLKDGKNPGGTVAIAHDLPRLGIFTDAEGNQLGFYGTISESSDAGDQNYEHLMVYKSWEPGGLYLQAIRQHFERLWEGKEPGWRSLPLPGAVIDRLIEFCPRKAPVRDRRADASPGKSGISPDVKKAIIDQFLQDIPYFPADETDRSHEKSRHEGEGVLQEAAALENPESCRLPLVRLESASPDPLVVYYHLRSSQINPLRSIAELEGVVFNERVFEDAPDAPSAASEIKAREHFHALLKAREDSRLKDRHAARQQERLALVQTAQRVLVKAALCDIAKSRHATLFDEDLITAGFDGATILRQRKKGFPFAELISWINPDECLRPAMNDPFWPDVEGKPPKQIETIEAALTKEGRGLAKKWTEMSDKIAVETVFPIISVRRYFMRDQKEKPRLTLVIGPGRKERFTRYLPFYSMESAFDEFVQGKDAAEEGWMEVGIGKKLDKSMFVMRIEGQAMEPLISDGHFAVFDSDIRGSLDEAILFVYGKDIYDPSRNGHLTVRRFRSGSADAKTREYREVILDPLHSDYQRLHLKNLEKGAFKIIARFVCGV
;
A
#
# COMPACT_ATOMS: atom_id res chain seq x y z
N MET A 1 19.04 2.83 -38.42
CA MET A 1 17.57 2.88 -38.22
C MET A 1 17.15 4.29 -38.54
N ALA A 2 16.13 4.47 -39.39
CA ALA A 2 15.69 5.80 -39.83
C ALA A 2 15.43 6.68 -38.61
N SER A 3 15.96 7.91 -38.61
CA SER A 3 15.55 8.95 -37.66
C SER A 3 14.05 9.08 -37.81
N SER A 4 13.33 8.66 -36.79
CA SER A 4 11.91 8.91 -36.69
C SER A 4 11.77 10.44 -36.56
N ASP A 5 11.06 11.07 -37.48
CA ASP A 5 11.02 12.54 -37.63
C ASP A 5 9.59 13.09 -37.45
N TYR A 6 8.57 12.21 -37.38
CA TYR A 6 7.15 12.61 -37.32
C TYR A 6 6.44 12.10 -36.06
N LEU A 7 5.30 12.68 -35.71
CA LEU A 7 4.53 12.25 -34.53
C LEU A 7 3.99 10.82 -34.67
N LEU A 8 3.62 10.42 -35.89
CA LEU A 8 3.06 9.09 -36.19
C LEU A 8 4.04 7.93 -35.99
N ASP A 9 5.35 8.23 -35.96
CA ASP A 9 6.38 7.24 -35.74
C ASP A 9 6.57 6.88 -34.26
N LEU A 10 5.86 7.56 -33.35
CA LEU A 10 5.92 7.35 -31.91
C LEU A 10 4.63 6.70 -31.42
N ASP A 11 4.77 5.73 -30.52
CA ASP A 11 3.63 5.07 -29.91
C ASP A 11 3.19 5.81 -28.63
N PHE A 12 2.27 6.75 -28.80
CA PHE A 12 1.63 7.46 -27.68
C PHE A 12 0.46 6.64 -27.11
N SER A 13 0.37 6.55 -25.78
CA SER A 13 -0.81 6.03 -25.09
C SER A 13 -2.04 6.90 -25.36
N ILE A 14 -3.23 6.27 -25.38
CA ILE A 14 -4.53 6.96 -25.53
C ILE A 14 -4.96 7.73 -24.28
N SER A 15 -4.27 7.50 -23.16
CA SER A 15 -4.46 8.24 -21.92
C SER A 15 -3.20 8.25 -21.06
N TYR A 16 -3.10 9.25 -20.19
CA TYR A 16 -2.06 9.37 -19.18
C TYR A 16 -2.68 9.79 -17.84
N GLY A 17 -2.49 8.99 -16.81
CA GLY A 17 -2.93 9.23 -15.44
C GLY A 17 -1.86 9.88 -14.56
N PRO A 18 -2.09 9.96 -13.24
CA PRO A 18 -1.21 10.65 -12.32
C PRO A 18 0.13 9.91 -12.09
N LEU A 19 0.16 8.59 -12.34
CA LEU A 19 1.35 7.73 -12.18
C LEU A 19 2.22 7.66 -13.44
N ASP A 20 1.76 8.22 -14.56
CA ASP A 20 2.52 8.22 -15.81
C ASP A 20 3.54 9.36 -15.83
N ASP A 21 4.73 9.09 -16.36
CA ASP A 21 5.73 10.11 -16.64
C ASP A 21 5.35 10.92 -17.89
N ARG A 22 4.29 11.71 -17.75
CA ARG A 22 3.73 12.56 -18.81
C ARG A 22 4.78 13.44 -19.47
N LEU A 23 5.79 13.87 -18.73
CA LEU A 23 6.86 14.70 -19.28
C LEU A 23 7.67 13.93 -20.33
N ASN A 24 8.20 12.76 -19.95
CA ASN A 24 9.06 11.97 -20.84
C ASN A 24 8.29 11.10 -21.84
N SER A 25 7.05 10.71 -21.54
CA SER A 25 6.24 9.83 -22.40
C SER A 25 5.28 10.56 -23.33
N LEU A 26 4.94 11.82 -23.04
CA LEU A 26 4.01 12.63 -23.85
C LEU A 26 4.62 13.96 -24.29
N TYR A 27 4.95 14.86 -23.36
CA TYR A 27 5.31 16.24 -23.69
C TYR A 27 6.62 16.35 -24.48
N LEU A 28 7.72 15.81 -23.95
CA LEU A 28 9.04 15.87 -24.60
C LEU A 28 9.06 15.20 -25.97
N PRO A 29 8.62 13.94 -26.13
CA PRO A 29 8.60 13.28 -27.43
C PRO A 29 7.71 14.01 -28.44
N ALA A 30 6.54 14.51 -28.01
CA ALA A 30 5.65 15.25 -28.91
C ALA A 30 6.23 16.62 -29.31
N LEU A 31 6.77 17.40 -28.36
CA LEU A 31 7.36 18.72 -28.62
C LEU A 31 8.62 18.61 -29.49
N ALA A 32 9.44 17.57 -29.30
CA ALA A 32 10.62 17.31 -30.11
C ALA A 32 10.31 17.04 -31.58
N ARG A 33 9.07 16.65 -31.91
CA ARG A 33 8.58 16.41 -33.28
C ARG A 33 7.68 17.53 -33.82
N SER A 34 7.34 18.50 -32.97
CA SER A 34 6.37 19.53 -33.31
C SER A 34 7.03 20.79 -33.83
N VAL A 35 6.34 21.47 -34.74
CA VAL A 35 6.61 22.84 -35.19
C VAL A 35 5.56 23.82 -34.67
N ARG A 36 4.45 23.32 -34.12
CA ARG A 36 3.44 24.14 -33.45
C ARG A 36 2.88 23.44 -32.21
N TYR A 37 2.66 24.22 -31.16
CA TYR A 37 2.05 23.77 -29.93
C TYR A 37 0.97 24.76 -29.46
N ASP A 38 -0.28 24.31 -29.48
CA ASP A 38 -1.42 25.06 -28.95
C ASP A 38 -1.76 24.52 -27.57
N ARG A 39 -1.87 25.37 -26.55
CA ARG A 39 -2.10 24.93 -25.15
C ARG A 39 -3.03 25.88 -24.41
N THR A 40 -3.90 25.32 -23.58
CA THR A 40 -4.58 26.05 -22.50
C THR A 40 -3.94 25.71 -21.16
N THR A 41 -3.91 26.68 -20.26
CA THR A 41 -3.41 26.57 -18.88
C THR A 41 -4.43 27.23 -17.96
N GLY A 42 -4.29 27.03 -16.65
CA GLY A 42 -5.22 27.57 -15.68
C GLY A 42 -5.15 29.10 -15.53
N LEU A 43 -5.42 29.58 -14.32
CA LEU A 43 -5.30 31.00 -14.00
C LEU A 43 -3.85 31.47 -14.20
N PHE A 44 -3.69 32.67 -14.75
CA PHE A 44 -2.38 33.26 -15.01
C PHE A 44 -1.59 33.37 -13.71
N SER A 45 -0.43 32.73 -13.68
CA SER A 45 0.55 32.80 -12.60
C SER A 45 1.91 32.37 -13.13
N ALA A 46 2.98 32.73 -12.44
CA ALA A 46 4.32 32.25 -12.79
C ALA A 46 4.42 30.71 -12.73
N SER A 47 3.67 30.04 -11.84
CA SER A 47 3.67 28.57 -11.73
C SER A 47 2.95 27.92 -12.89
N ALA A 48 1.77 28.41 -13.27
CA ALA A 48 1.01 27.92 -14.42
C ALA A 48 1.83 28.06 -15.71
N LEU A 49 2.46 29.21 -15.92
CA LEU A 49 3.36 29.44 -17.06
C LEU A 49 4.58 28.50 -17.05
N ALA A 50 5.22 28.29 -15.90
CA ALA A 50 6.34 27.36 -15.78
C ALA A 50 5.92 25.90 -16.04
N ILE A 51 4.70 25.50 -15.68
CA ILE A 51 4.16 24.17 -15.99
C ILE A 51 3.81 24.06 -17.47
N ALA A 52 3.25 25.12 -18.06
CA ALA A 52 2.97 25.21 -19.49
C ALA A 52 4.24 25.09 -20.36
N ALA A 53 5.36 25.60 -19.86
CA ALA A 53 6.66 25.61 -20.53
C ALA A 53 7.45 24.29 -20.44
N ARG A 54 6.92 23.26 -19.78
CA ARG A 54 7.57 21.94 -19.66
C ARG A 54 7.91 21.35 -21.03
N GLY A 55 9.20 21.13 -21.29
CA GLY A 55 9.70 20.52 -22.54
C GLY A 55 9.69 21.42 -23.77
N VAL A 56 9.35 22.71 -23.61
CA VAL A 56 9.26 23.67 -24.72
C VAL A 56 10.62 23.97 -25.36
N ASP A 57 11.74 23.69 -24.68
CA ASP A 57 13.07 23.75 -25.28
C ASP A 57 13.20 22.87 -26.54
N ALA A 58 12.50 21.74 -26.59
CA ALA A 58 12.46 20.88 -27.78
C ALA A 58 11.73 21.55 -28.95
N LEU A 59 10.64 22.28 -28.69
CA LEU A 59 9.92 23.09 -29.68
C LEU A 59 10.78 24.26 -30.17
N ILE A 60 11.51 24.93 -29.28
CA ILE A 60 12.43 26.02 -29.63
C ILE A 60 13.52 25.53 -30.60
N ARG A 61 14.08 24.33 -30.37
CA ARG A 61 15.07 23.73 -31.28
C ARG A 61 14.53 23.50 -32.69
N ASN A 62 13.24 23.21 -32.81
CA ASN A 62 12.54 23.06 -34.08
C ASN A 62 12.10 24.40 -34.70
N ARG A 63 12.43 25.53 -34.07
CA ARG A 63 11.89 26.86 -34.40
C ARG A 63 10.37 26.89 -34.42
N GLY A 64 9.75 26.10 -33.55
CA GLY A 64 8.31 25.96 -33.48
C GLY A 64 7.62 27.14 -32.80
N HIS A 65 6.32 27.28 -33.07
CA HIS A 65 5.47 28.32 -32.52
C HIS A 65 4.58 27.79 -31.39
N MET A 66 4.41 28.55 -30.33
CA MET A 66 3.51 28.23 -29.23
C MET A 66 2.38 29.24 -29.13
N ARG A 67 1.14 28.75 -29.02
CA ARG A 67 -0.06 29.56 -28.71
C ARG A 67 -0.59 29.14 -27.35
N LEU A 68 -0.59 30.06 -26.38
CA LEU A 68 -0.98 29.80 -25.00
C LEU A 68 -2.23 30.60 -24.60
N LEU A 69 -3.28 29.91 -24.17
CA LEU A 69 -4.48 30.51 -23.58
C LEU A 69 -4.44 30.39 -22.06
N VAL A 70 -4.56 31.52 -21.38
CA VAL A 70 -4.52 31.65 -19.91
C VAL A 70 -5.84 32.20 -19.38
N GLY A 71 -6.28 31.73 -18.21
CA GLY A 71 -7.38 32.37 -17.47
C GLY A 71 -6.88 33.62 -16.72
N ALA A 72 -7.76 34.60 -16.47
CA ALA A 72 -7.35 35.84 -15.79
C ALA A 72 -7.49 35.86 -14.27
N GLY A 73 -8.37 35.02 -13.70
CA GLY A 73 -8.59 34.94 -12.25
C GLY A 73 -9.05 36.26 -11.63
N LEU A 74 -10.01 36.96 -12.25
CA LEU A 74 -10.51 38.24 -11.75
C LEU A 74 -11.45 38.06 -10.55
N GLU A 75 -11.37 38.97 -9.58
CA GLU A 75 -12.21 39.02 -8.37
C GLU A 75 -13.35 40.03 -8.51
N ASP A 76 -14.33 40.01 -7.60
CA ASP A 76 -15.49 40.93 -7.63
C ASP A 76 -15.11 42.42 -7.68
N GLY A 77 -14.01 42.80 -7.04
CA GLY A 77 -13.47 44.16 -7.09
C GLY A 77 -12.84 44.54 -8.43
N ASP A 78 -12.43 43.56 -9.23
CA ASP A 78 -11.87 43.74 -10.58
C ASP A 78 -12.98 43.89 -11.65
N ALA A 79 -14.22 43.53 -11.31
CA ALA A 79 -15.36 43.41 -12.22
C ALA A 79 -16.22 44.69 -12.37
N GLY A 80 -15.84 45.80 -11.73
CA GLY A 80 -16.58 47.06 -11.78
C GLY A 80 -16.46 47.80 -13.12
N ASP A 81 -17.62 48.19 -13.70
CA ASP A 81 -17.83 49.03 -14.90
C ASP A 81 -16.73 48.96 -15.99
N VAL A 82 -16.29 47.73 -16.32
CA VAL A 82 -15.19 47.42 -17.26
C VAL A 82 -15.65 47.50 -18.73
N GLY A 83 -16.58 48.40 -19.05
CA GLY A 83 -17.22 48.49 -20.37
C GLY A 83 -16.29 48.81 -21.56
N ARG A 84 -14.99 49.05 -21.33
CA ARG A 84 -13.99 49.32 -22.37
C ARG A 84 -12.76 48.41 -22.25
N ILE A 85 -12.35 47.82 -23.38
CA ILE A 85 -11.15 46.96 -23.54
C ILE A 85 -9.89 47.60 -22.94
N GLN A 86 -9.75 48.93 -23.03
CA GLN A 86 -8.58 49.66 -22.49
C GLN A 86 -8.50 49.60 -20.96
N GLY A 87 -9.64 49.64 -20.26
CA GLY A 87 -9.67 49.51 -18.79
C GLY A 87 -9.27 48.10 -18.34
N LEU A 88 -9.77 47.10 -19.06
CA LEU A 88 -9.46 45.69 -18.80
C LEU A 88 -7.98 45.36 -19.06
N GLN A 89 -7.40 45.87 -20.15
CA GLN A 89 -5.97 45.73 -20.45
C GLN A 89 -5.09 46.34 -19.35
N LYS A 90 -5.51 47.46 -18.74
CA LYS A 90 -4.81 48.05 -17.59
C LYS A 90 -4.91 47.17 -16.34
N ILE A 91 -6.09 46.66 -16.00
CA ILE A 91 -6.29 45.78 -14.84
C ILE A 91 -5.47 44.50 -14.99
N LEU A 92 -5.56 43.84 -16.15
CA LEU A 92 -4.78 42.63 -16.45
C LEU A 92 -3.29 42.89 -16.39
N ARG A 93 -2.82 44.02 -16.91
CA ARG A 93 -1.40 44.39 -16.84
C ARG A 93 -0.94 44.49 -15.39
N ASP A 94 -1.61 45.32 -14.59
CA ASP A 94 -1.16 45.62 -13.23
C ASP A 94 -1.21 44.35 -12.35
N LYS A 95 -2.24 43.49 -12.54
CA LYS A 95 -2.38 42.19 -11.87
C LYS A 95 -1.32 41.18 -12.30
N PHE A 96 -1.08 41.03 -13.59
CA PHE A 96 -0.15 40.01 -14.08
C PHE A 96 1.31 40.36 -13.81
N LEU A 97 1.66 41.64 -13.83
CA LEU A 97 3.00 42.08 -13.44
C LEU A 97 3.29 41.72 -11.97
N SER A 98 2.35 41.95 -11.06
CA SER A 98 2.56 41.58 -9.64
C SER A 98 2.71 40.06 -9.45
N LEU A 99 2.00 39.24 -10.23
CA LEU A 99 2.13 37.78 -10.19
C LEU A 99 3.43 37.26 -10.80
N LEU A 100 4.11 38.05 -11.64
CA LEU A 100 5.43 37.74 -12.19
C LEU A 100 6.58 38.30 -11.35
N ASP A 101 6.32 39.09 -10.31
CA ASP A 101 7.35 39.61 -9.41
C ASP A 101 7.60 38.66 -8.21
N VAL A 102 6.66 37.76 -7.92
CA VAL A 102 6.77 36.72 -6.89
C VAL A 102 7.25 35.42 -7.53
N VAL A 103 8.54 35.36 -7.89
CA VAL A 103 9.11 34.20 -8.60
C VAL A 103 10.17 33.53 -7.72
N ASP A 104 9.89 32.29 -7.35
CA ASP A 104 10.88 31.40 -6.74
C ASP A 104 11.99 31.08 -7.77
N PRO A 105 13.28 31.05 -7.36
CA PRO A 105 14.40 30.69 -8.23
C PRO A 105 14.19 29.45 -9.12
N TRP A 106 13.36 28.47 -8.73
CA TRP A 106 13.07 27.27 -9.52
C TRP A 106 12.24 27.53 -10.80
N MET A 107 11.42 28.59 -10.82
CA MET A 107 10.55 28.93 -11.96
C MET A 107 11.29 29.70 -13.05
N ASN A 108 12.40 30.37 -12.69
CA ASN A 108 13.14 31.25 -13.58
C ASN A 108 13.57 30.56 -14.87
N GLN A 109 14.04 29.31 -14.81
CA GLN A 109 14.52 28.60 -16.01
C GLN A 109 13.41 28.29 -17.02
N ARG A 110 12.17 28.10 -16.56
CA ARG A 110 11.04 27.83 -17.48
C ARG A 110 10.40 29.11 -18.00
N LEU A 111 10.43 30.17 -17.20
CA LEU A 111 10.13 31.52 -17.66
C LEU A 111 11.18 32.02 -18.65
N GLU A 112 12.46 31.64 -18.52
CA GLU A 112 13.52 31.89 -19.52
C GLU A 112 13.15 31.32 -20.91
N LEU A 113 12.55 30.13 -20.97
CA LEU A 113 12.10 29.52 -22.24
C LEU A 113 10.99 30.36 -22.90
N LEU A 114 9.98 30.74 -22.11
CA LEU A 114 8.88 31.59 -22.62
C LEU A 114 9.38 32.99 -22.98
N GLY A 115 10.30 33.56 -22.19
CA GLY A 115 10.95 34.83 -22.46
C GLY A 115 11.77 34.80 -23.76
N TRP A 116 12.48 33.70 -24.01
CA TRP A 116 13.17 33.47 -25.29
C TRP A 116 12.18 33.42 -26.46
N MET A 117 11.11 32.63 -26.37
CA MET A 117 10.12 32.56 -27.45
C MET A 117 9.38 33.88 -27.66
N ALA A 118 9.12 34.64 -26.60
CA ALA A 118 8.55 35.98 -26.70
C ALA A 118 9.50 36.94 -27.44
N ALA A 119 10.80 36.91 -27.11
CA ALA A 119 11.81 37.72 -27.80
C ALA A 119 11.95 37.37 -29.29
N GLU A 120 11.88 36.07 -29.61
CA GLU A 120 11.92 35.55 -30.99
C GLU A 120 10.57 35.64 -31.72
N LYS A 121 9.52 36.15 -31.07
CA LYS A 121 8.15 36.25 -31.62
C LYS A 121 7.56 34.90 -32.07
N THR A 122 7.94 33.83 -31.38
CA THR A 122 7.40 32.48 -31.58
C THR A 122 6.39 32.07 -30.50
N LEU A 123 6.15 32.91 -29.49
CA LEU A 123 5.12 32.73 -28.47
C LEU A 123 4.01 33.78 -28.60
N ASP A 124 2.77 33.32 -28.75
CA ASP A 124 1.57 34.13 -28.64
C ASP A 124 0.82 33.75 -27.35
N ILE A 125 0.48 34.73 -26.52
CA ILE A 125 -0.34 34.51 -25.32
C ILE A 125 -1.64 35.31 -25.43
N ARG A 126 -2.77 34.64 -25.18
CA ARG A 126 -4.08 35.27 -25.07
C ARG A 126 -4.75 34.95 -23.74
N VAL A 127 -5.47 35.92 -23.21
CA VAL A 127 -6.21 35.85 -21.96
C VAL A 127 -7.67 35.58 -22.28
N ALA A 128 -8.18 34.43 -21.83
CA ALA A 128 -9.58 34.07 -21.97
C ALA A 128 -10.39 34.49 -20.73
N LEU A 129 -11.53 35.11 -20.98
CA LEU A 129 -12.36 35.76 -19.97
C LEU A 129 -13.83 35.33 -20.15
N PRO A 130 -14.47 34.77 -19.12
CA PRO A 130 -15.90 34.47 -19.17
C PRO A 130 -16.73 35.76 -19.09
N LEU A 131 -17.86 35.81 -19.78
CA LEU A 131 -18.81 36.93 -19.79
C LEU A 131 -20.06 36.58 -18.98
N LYS A 132 -20.47 37.47 -18.08
CA LYS A 132 -21.52 37.25 -17.07
C LYS A 132 -22.90 36.90 -17.64
N ASP A 133 -23.27 37.46 -18.81
CA ASP A 133 -24.60 37.29 -19.41
C ASP A 133 -24.60 36.45 -20.69
N GLY A 134 -23.48 35.77 -21.02
CA GLY A 134 -23.38 34.92 -22.21
C GLY A 134 -23.56 35.63 -23.56
N LYS A 135 -23.75 36.96 -23.59
CA LYS A 135 -24.04 37.73 -24.82
C LYS A 135 -23.19 39.02 -24.92
N ASN A 136 -22.61 39.18 -26.11
CA ASN A 136 -21.94 40.34 -26.70
C ASN A 136 -20.56 40.82 -26.16
N PRO A 137 -19.69 41.34 -27.05
CA PRO A 137 -18.34 41.84 -26.75
C PRO A 137 -18.29 43.15 -25.93
N GLY A 138 -19.38 43.52 -25.24
CA GLY A 138 -19.46 44.63 -24.28
C GLY A 138 -19.87 44.23 -22.86
N GLY A 139 -20.16 42.95 -22.60
CA GLY A 139 -20.64 42.49 -21.29
C GLY A 139 -19.58 42.48 -20.18
N THR A 140 -20.05 42.54 -18.92
CA THR A 140 -19.24 42.44 -17.70
C THR A 140 -18.57 41.07 -17.60
N VAL A 141 -17.30 41.06 -17.17
CA VAL A 141 -16.53 39.83 -17.00
C VAL A 141 -17.03 39.09 -15.75
N ALA A 142 -17.19 37.77 -15.84
CA ALA A 142 -17.55 36.92 -14.70
C ALA A 142 -16.31 36.56 -13.88
N ILE A 143 -16.53 36.23 -12.60
CA ILE A 143 -15.47 35.80 -11.66
C ILE A 143 -14.95 34.43 -12.10
N ALA A 144 -13.65 34.21 -11.85
CA ALA A 144 -12.82 33.05 -12.19
C ALA A 144 -13.54 31.73 -12.54
N HIS A 145 -13.29 31.26 -13.76
CA HIS A 145 -13.43 29.85 -14.15
C HIS A 145 -12.10 29.35 -14.69
N ASP A 146 -11.74 28.12 -14.31
CA ASP A 146 -10.56 27.43 -14.85
C ASP A 146 -10.81 27.09 -16.33
N LEU A 147 -9.78 27.21 -17.17
CA LEU A 147 -9.89 26.79 -18.56
C LEU A 147 -9.80 25.26 -18.65
N PRO A 148 -10.53 24.62 -19.59
CA PRO A 148 -10.32 23.21 -19.85
C PRO A 148 -8.87 22.99 -20.25
N ARG A 149 -8.19 22.01 -19.65
CA ARG A 149 -6.76 21.77 -19.86
C ARG A 149 -6.59 20.86 -21.06
N LEU A 150 -6.11 21.45 -22.15
CA LEU A 150 -5.95 20.79 -23.43
C LEU A 150 -4.68 21.28 -24.12
N GLY A 151 -4.14 20.46 -25.00
CA GLY A 151 -3.02 20.85 -25.84
C GLY A 151 -3.00 20.08 -27.15
N ILE A 152 -2.41 20.69 -28.17
CA ILE A 152 -2.35 20.15 -29.53
C ILE A 152 -0.93 20.37 -30.05
N PHE A 153 -0.23 19.26 -30.25
CA PHE A 153 1.06 19.17 -30.91
C PHE A 153 0.85 18.97 -32.40
N THR A 154 1.55 19.74 -33.23
CA THR A 154 1.48 19.61 -34.70
C THR A 154 2.89 19.50 -35.27
N ASP A 155 3.16 18.42 -36.01
CA ASP A 155 4.43 18.22 -36.70
C ASP A 155 4.49 18.94 -38.06
N ALA A 156 5.64 18.84 -38.73
CA ALA A 156 5.90 19.52 -40.01
C ALA A 156 5.01 19.02 -41.17
N GLU A 157 4.49 17.79 -41.09
CA GLU A 157 3.58 17.21 -42.10
C GLU A 157 2.10 17.50 -41.77
N GLY A 158 1.85 18.18 -40.65
CA GLY A 158 0.50 18.53 -40.20
C GLY A 158 -0.21 17.41 -39.46
N ASN A 159 0.48 16.33 -39.07
CA ASN A 159 -0.08 15.35 -38.16
C ASN A 159 -0.24 15.97 -36.77
N GLN A 160 -1.32 15.61 -36.09
CA GLN A 160 -1.69 16.22 -34.82
C GLN A 160 -1.85 15.17 -33.73
N LEU A 161 -1.29 15.47 -32.57
CA LEU A 161 -1.53 14.76 -31.31
C LEU A 161 -2.14 15.76 -30.35
N GLY A 162 -3.32 15.49 -29.81
CA GLY A 162 -3.93 16.38 -28.83
C GLY A 162 -4.33 15.66 -27.57
N PHE A 163 -4.38 16.40 -26.47
CA PHE A 163 -4.83 15.90 -25.18
C PHE A 163 -5.93 16.79 -24.58
N TYR A 164 -6.75 16.19 -23.73
CA TYR A 164 -7.79 16.87 -22.97
C TYR A 164 -7.96 16.20 -21.60
N GLY A 165 -8.05 16.98 -20.52
CA GLY A 165 -8.28 16.40 -19.20
C GLY A 165 -8.09 17.35 -18.03
N THR A 166 -7.75 16.79 -16.86
CA THR A 166 -7.50 17.53 -15.61
C THR A 166 -6.02 17.40 -15.23
N ILE A 167 -5.29 18.52 -15.12
CA ILE A 167 -3.92 18.61 -14.58
C ILE A 167 -3.80 19.78 -13.59
N SER A 168 -3.80 19.57 -12.29
CA SER A 168 -3.55 20.66 -11.34
C SER A 168 -2.17 21.27 -11.63
N GLU A 169 -2.16 22.58 -11.83
CA GLU A 169 -0.95 23.35 -12.11
C GLU A 169 -0.45 24.02 -10.82
N SER A 170 -0.46 23.29 -9.70
CA SER A 170 0.19 23.70 -8.46
C SER A 170 1.66 23.24 -8.43
N SER A 171 2.54 24.08 -7.87
CA SER A 171 3.95 23.78 -7.64
C SER A 171 4.17 22.78 -6.50
N ASP A 172 3.11 22.52 -5.73
CA ASP A 172 3.16 21.75 -4.51
C ASP A 172 2.95 20.27 -4.85
N ALA A 173 4.04 19.51 -4.76
CA ALA A 173 4.01 18.07 -4.59
C ALA A 173 3.28 17.77 -3.27
N GLY A 174 1.95 17.77 -3.29
CA GLY A 174 1.13 17.66 -2.09
C GLY A 174 -0.39 17.61 -2.30
N ASP A 175 -0.92 17.90 -3.49
CA ASP A 175 -2.37 17.81 -3.72
C ASP A 175 -2.77 16.46 -4.32
N GLN A 176 -3.62 15.75 -3.56
CA GLN A 176 -4.24 14.46 -3.88
C GLN A 176 -5.29 14.56 -5.01
N ASN A 177 -5.02 15.25 -6.11
CA ASN A 177 -5.93 15.31 -7.25
C ASN A 177 -5.61 14.23 -8.28
N TYR A 178 -6.55 13.31 -8.51
CA TYR A 178 -6.46 12.31 -9.57
C TYR A 178 -6.58 12.97 -10.94
N GLU A 179 -5.41 13.26 -11.54
CA GLU A 179 -5.28 13.92 -12.83
C GLU A 179 -5.24 12.91 -13.98
N HIS A 180 -6.06 13.13 -15.00
CA HIS A 180 -6.11 12.23 -16.14
C HIS A 180 -6.21 13.01 -17.44
N LEU A 181 -5.41 12.61 -18.43
CA LEU A 181 -5.39 13.14 -19.79
C LEU A 181 -5.83 12.07 -20.76
N MET A 182 -6.82 12.36 -21.59
CA MET A 182 -7.12 11.58 -22.78
C MET A 182 -6.30 12.12 -23.94
N VAL A 183 -5.76 11.25 -24.78
CA VAL A 183 -4.92 11.59 -25.92
C VAL A 183 -5.51 11.05 -27.21
N TYR A 184 -5.51 11.90 -28.22
CA TYR A 184 -6.14 11.67 -29.50
C TYR A 184 -5.14 11.95 -30.62
N LYS A 185 -5.09 11.04 -31.59
CA LYS A 185 -4.14 11.08 -32.70
C LYS A 185 -4.90 11.34 -34.00
N SER A 186 -4.37 12.18 -34.89
CA SER A 186 -5.03 12.50 -36.16
C SER A 186 -5.07 11.32 -37.15
N TRP A 187 -4.19 10.33 -36.97
CA TRP A 187 -4.03 9.17 -37.86
C TRP A 187 -4.75 7.89 -37.37
N GLU A 188 -5.51 7.98 -36.29
CA GLU A 188 -6.31 6.88 -35.73
C GLU A 188 -7.80 7.27 -35.71
N PRO A 189 -8.74 6.32 -35.46
CA PRO A 189 -10.16 6.64 -35.30
C PRO A 189 -10.48 7.75 -34.27
N GLY A 190 -9.56 8.00 -33.34
CA GLY A 190 -9.60 9.12 -32.39
C GLY A 190 -9.53 10.53 -33.02
N GLY A 191 -9.20 10.65 -34.30
CA GLY A 191 -9.05 11.93 -35.00
C GLY A 191 -10.29 12.84 -35.00
N LEU A 192 -11.50 12.27 -34.90
CA LEU A 192 -12.74 13.05 -34.79
C LEU A 192 -12.83 13.82 -33.45
N TYR A 193 -12.37 13.21 -32.36
CA TYR A 193 -12.32 13.88 -31.05
C TYR A 193 -11.24 14.97 -31.03
N LEU A 194 -10.09 14.70 -31.66
CA LEU A 194 -9.04 15.71 -31.84
C LEU A 194 -9.54 16.91 -32.65
N GLN A 195 -10.34 16.67 -33.68
CA GLN A 195 -10.97 17.74 -34.46
C GLN A 195 -11.88 18.61 -33.59
N ALA A 196 -12.68 18.00 -32.70
CA ALA A 196 -13.53 18.73 -31.76
C ALA A 196 -12.70 19.59 -30.77
N ILE A 197 -11.63 19.03 -30.21
CA ILE A 197 -10.69 19.75 -29.33
C ILE A 197 -10.07 20.94 -30.05
N ARG A 198 -9.59 20.73 -31.27
CA ARG A 198 -9.01 21.80 -32.11
C ARG A 198 -10.02 22.90 -32.41
N GLN A 199 -11.24 22.54 -32.80
CA GLN A 199 -12.29 23.53 -33.06
C GLN A 199 -12.62 24.35 -31.82
N HIS A 200 -12.66 23.71 -30.64
CA HIS A 200 -12.87 24.43 -29.39
C HIS A 200 -11.72 25.39 -29.07
N PHE A 201 -10.47 24.94 -29.21
CA PHE A 201 -9.31 25.81 -29.04
C PHE A 201 -9.35 27.02 -29.97
N GLU A 202 -9.62 26.82 -31.26
CA GLU A 202 -9.65 27.94 -32.22
C GLU A 202 -10.80 28.91 -31.93
N ARG A 203 -11.98 28.43 -31.50
CA ARG A 203 -13.08 29.33 -31.09
C ARG A 203 -12.69 30.19 -29.89
N LEU A 204 -12.05 29.61 -28.88
CA LEU A 204 -11.53 30.38 -27.75
C LEU A 204 -10.41 31.33 -28.20
N TRP A 205 -9.46 30.85 -29.00
CA TRP A 205 -8.33 31.63 -29.49
C TRP A 205 -8.80 32.86 -30.26
N GLU A 206 -9.68 32.68 -31.23
CA GLU A 206 -10.23 33.73 -32.10
C GLU A 206 -11.28 34.61 -31.42
N GLY A 207 -11.71 34.27 -30.20
CA GLY A 207 -12.75 35.00 -29.47
C GLY A 207 -14.15 34.80 -30.06
N LYS A 208 -14.42 33.64 -30.66
CA LYS A 208 -15.71 33.23 -31.24
C LYS A 208 -16.51 32.29 -30.33
N GLU A 209 -15.93 31.82 -29.23
CA GLU A 209 -16.62 30.96 -28.27
C GLU A 209 -17.72 31.77 -27.55
N PRO A 210 -19.00 31.34 -27.61
CA PRO A 210 -20.10 32.06 -26.97
C PRO A 210 -19.89 32.23 -25.47
N GLY A 211 -20.13 33.44 -24.96
CA GLY A 211 -19.95 33.73 -23.54
C GLY A 211 -18.49 33.88 -23.09
N TRP A 212 -17.53 33.83 -24.01
CA TRP A 212 -16.11 34.06 -23.72
C TRP A 212 -15.56 35.21 -24.55
N ARG A 213 -14.52 35.86 -24.01
CA ARG A 213 -13.72 36.85 -24.72
C ARG A 213 -12.25 36.50 -24.61
N SER A 214 -11.54 36.62 -25.73
CA SER A 214 -10.10 36.40 -25.80
C SER A 214 -9.40 37.70 -26.12
N LEU A 215 -8.44 38.10 -25.30
CA LEU A 215 -7.67 39.33 -25.45
C LEU A 215 -6.19 39.00 -25.57
N PRO A 216 -5.40 39.74 -26.35
CA PRO A 216 -3.94 39.60 -26.31
C PRO A 216 -3.42 39.93 -24.92
N LEU A 217 -2.34 39.25 -24.51
CA LEU A 217 -1.62 39.59 -23.28
C LEU A 217 -1.14 41.05 -23.34
N PRO A 218 -1.28 41.84 -22.25
CA PRO A 218 -0.83 43.23 -22.26
C PRO A 218 0.67 43.34 -22.57
N GLY A 219 1.05 44.30 -23.44
CA GLY A 219 2.43 44.43 -23.93
C GLY A 219 3.49 44.50 -22.83
N ALA A 220 3.24 45.26 -21.75
CA ALA A 220 4.18 45.35 -20.64
C ALA A 220 4.42 44.02 -19.91
N VAL A 221 3.45 43.10 -19.93
CA VAL A 221 3.62 41.74 -19.35
C VAL A 221 4.49 40.89 -20.28
N ILE A 222 4.35 41.05 -21.60
CA ILE A 222 5.24 40.43 -22.59
C ILE A 222 6.67 40.95 -22.41
N ASP A 223 6.84 42.27 -22.26
CA ASP A 223 8.15 42.89 -22.02
C ASP A 223 8.78 42.32 -20.74
N ARG A 224 7.99 42.17 -19.66
CA ARG A 224 8.44 41.53 -18.42
C ARG A 224 8.83 40.06 -18.62
N LEU A 225 8.12 39.30 -19.46
CA LEU A 225 8.54 37.93 -19.81
C LEU A 225 9.86 37.92 -20.59
N ILE A 226 10.07 38.89 -21.50
CA ILE A 226 11.31 39.05 -22.26
C ILE A 226 12.49 39.38 -21.34
N GLU A 227 12.29 40.04 -20.19
CA GLU A 227 13.35 40.27 -19.22
C GLU A 227 13.92 38.97 -18.61
N PHE A 228 13.15 37.89 -18.58
CA PHE A 228 13.67 36.56 -18.22
C PHE A 228 14.49 35.93 -19.34
N CYS A 229 14.51 36.47 -20.56
CA CYS A 229 15.19 35.88 -21.70
C CYS A 229 16.70 35.72 -21.43
N PRO A 230 17.27 34.51 -21.58
CA PRO A 230 18.69 34.29 -21.39
C PRO A 230 19.52 34.91 -22.53
N ARG A 231 20.77 35.30 -22.23
CA ARG A 231 21.69 35.89 -23.23
C ARG A 231 22.04 34.99 -24.41
N LYS A 232 21.81 33.68 -24.28
CA LYS A 232 22.04 32.67 -25.33
C LYS A 232 20.80 31.80 -25.43
N ALA A 233 20.54 31.29 -26.63
CA ALA A 233 19.45 30.36 -26.87
C ALA A 233 19.46 29.27 -25.79
N PRO A 234 18.34 29.04 -25.07
CA PRO A 234 18.29 28.04 -24.03
C PRO A 234 18.58 26.69 -24.66
N VAL A 235 19.70 26.09 -24.25
CA VAL A 235 20.27 24.91 -24.94
C VAL A 235 19.54 23.62 -24.52
N ARG A 236 18.81 23.63 -23.39
CA ARG A 236 17.95 22.55 -22.86
C ARG A 236 17.23 23.00 -21.58
N ASP A 237 16.04 22.46 -21.31
CA ASP A 237 15.55 22.38 -19.93
C ASP A 237 16.45 21.37 -19.18
N ARG A 238 17.36 21.87 -18.32
CA ARG A 238 18.31 21.06 -17.52
C ARG A 238 17.65 19.92 -16.72
N ARG A 239 16.32 19.93 -16.51
CA ARG A 239 15.56 18.81 -15.92
C ARG A 239 14.71 18.01 -16.92
N ALA A 240 14.58 18.42 -18.19
CA ALA A 240 14.10 17.53 -19.27
C ALA A 240 15.14 16.43 -19.60
N ASP A 241 16.42 16.71 -19.32
CA ASP A 241 17.50 15.72 -19.27
C ASP A 241 17.45 14.85 -17.99
N ALA A 242 16.36 14.89 -17.22
CA ALA A 242 15.98 13.78 -16.33
C ALA A 242 15.23 12.67 -17.09
N SER A 243 15.56 12.44 -18.38
CA SER A 243 15.72 11.06 -18.81
C SER A 243 16.89 10.53 -18.00
N PRO A 244 16.71 9.52 -17.12
CA PRO A 244 17.72 9.28 -16.14
C PRO A 244 18.91 8.66 -16.90
N GLY A 245 20.03 9.35 -16.90
CA GLY A 245 21.10 9.11 -17.87
C GLY A 245 22.42 9.55 -17.27
N LYS A 246 23.08 8.60 -16.59
CA LYS A 246 24.50 8.63 -16.22
C LYS A 246 24.92 9.79 -15.31
N SER A 247 24.38 9.85 -14.10
CA SER A 247 25.20 10.25 -12.96
C SER A 247 25.17 9.10 -11.97
N GLY A 248 26.35 8.61 -11.57
CA GLY A 248 26.44 7.66 -10.47
C GLY A 248 25.71 8.22 -9.26
N ILE A 249 25.17 7.32 -8.44
CA ILE A 249 24.50 7.65 -7.19
C ILE A 249 25.38 8.62 -6.39
N SER A 250 24.82 9.74 -5.94
CA SER A 250 25.60 10.74 -5.21
C SER A 250 26.23 10.11 -3.96
N PRO A 251 27.40 10.59 -3.50
CA PRO A 251 28.04 10.08 -2.29
C PRO A 251 27.11 10.09 -1.07
N ASP A 252 26.25 11.10 -0.96
CA ASP A 252 25.27 11.22 0.13
C ASP A 252 24.20 10.13 0.08
N VAL A 253 23.70 9.80 -1.13
CA VAL A 253 22.74 8.71 -1.31
C VAL A 253 23.41 7.35 -1.07
N LYS A 254 24.65 7.15 -1.55
CA LYS A 254 25.44 5.93 -1.25
C LYS A 254 25.62 5.76 0.26
N LYS A 255 26.00 6.83 0.96
CA LYS A 255 26.15 6.86 2.41
C LYS A 255 24.84 6.52 3.12
N ALA A 256 23.72 7.13 2.72
CA ALA A 256 22.42 6.87 3.34
C ALA A 256 21.95 5.40 3.15
N ILE A 257 22.25 4.77 2.01
CA ILE A 257 21.98 3.34 1.80
C ILE A 257 22.83 2.47 2.74
N ILE A 258 24.12 2.80 2.91
CA ILE A 258 25.03 2.10 3.82
C ILE A 258 24.59 2.29 5.28
N ASP A 259 24.26 3.52 5.68
CA ASP A 259 23.80 3.85 7.04
C ASP A 259 22.51 3.09 7.38
N GLN A 260 21.55 3.03 6.45
CA GLN A 260 20.33 2.22 6.62
C GLN A 260 20.64 0.72 6.72
N PHE A 261 21.55 0.20 5.88
CA PHE A 261 21.95 -1.21 5.93
C PHE A 261 22.58 -1.55 7.28
N LEU A 262 23.48 -0.69 7.79
CA LEU A 262 24.11 -0.85 9.11
C LEU A 262 23.07 -0.90 10.24
N GLN A 263 22.06 -0.04 10.19
CA GLN A 263 20.95 -0.04 11.15
C GLN A 263 20.10 -1.31 11.08
N ASP A 264 20.01 -1.94 9.90
CA ASP A 264 19.19 -3.14 9.68
C ASP A 264 19.90 -4.46 10.05
N ILE A 265 21.24 -4.47 10.21
CA ILE A 265 22.04 -5.67 10.52
C ILE A 265 21.48 -6.50 11.70
N PRO A 266 21.04 -5.91 12.84
CA PRO A 266 20.48 -6.67 13.95
C PRO A 266 19.27 -7.53 13.58
N TYR A 267 18.55 -7.15 12.52
CA TYR A 267 17.32 -7.80 12.06
C TYR A 267 17.54 -8.80 10.91
N PHE A 268 18.78 -9.03 10.50
CA PHE A 268 19.08 -10.01 9.45
C PHE A 268 18.80 -11.45 9.90
N PRO A 269 18.55 -12.38 8.97
CA PRO A 269 18.43 -13.80 9.30
C PRO A 269 19.72 -14.30 9.94
N ALA A 270 19.60 -15.03 11.05
CA ALA A 270 20.74 -15.69 11.67
C ALA A 270 21.15 -16.91 10.82
N ASP A 271 22.41 -17.03 10.44
CA ASP A 271 22.92 -18.26 9.81
C ASP A 271 23.09 -19.36 10.86
N GLU A 272 22.60 -20.57 10.56
CA GLU A 272 22.90 -21.79 11.34
C GLU A 272 24.37 -22.23 11.23
N THR A 273 25.16 -21.62 10.34
CA THR A 273 26.50 -22.11 9.95
C THR A 273 27.67 -21.19 10.31
N ASP A 274 27.45 -19.96 10.81
CA ASP A 274 28.56 -19.04 11.04
C ASP A 274 28.56 -18.41 12.45
N ARG A 275 29.36 -19.02 13.34
CA ARG A 275 29.63 -18.51 14.71
C ARG A 275 30.58 -17.29 14.72
N SER A 276 30.96 -16.74 13.56
CA SER A 276 31.87 -15.59 13.50
C SER A 276 31.19 -14.22 13.71
N HIS A 277 29.85 -14.15 13.66
CA HIS A 277 29.10 -12.89 13.73
C HIS A 277 28.83 -12.32 15.12
N GLU A 278 29.21 -13.00 16.21
CA GLU A 278 29.09 -12.43 17.56
C GLU A 278 30.07 -11.26 17.81
N LYS A 279 31.19 -11.18 17.07
CA LYS A 279 32.14 -10.07 17.19
C LYS A 279 31.70 -8.79 16.47
N SER A 280 31.04 -8.91 15.31
CA SER A 280 30.56 -7.77 14.53
C SER A 280 29.30 -7.10 15.10
N ARG A 281 28.61 -7.73 16.06
CA ARG A 281 27.47 -7.13 16.79
C ARG A 281 27.89 -6.05 17.79
N HIS A 282 29.16 -6.00 18.19
CA HIS A 282 29.65 -5.09 19.24
C HIS A 282 30.54 -3.94 18.74
N GLU A 283 30.89 -3.87 17.46
CA GLU A 283 31.78 -2.82 16.92
C GLU A 283 31.04 -1.64 16.24
N GLY A 284 29.70 -1.61 16.28
CA GLY A 284 28.87 -0.54 15.69
C GLY A 284 28.30 0.49 16.68
N GLU A 285 28.61 0.39 17.98
CA GLU A 285 28.18 1.38 18.99
C GLU A 285 29.10 2.61 18.98
N GLY A 286 29.13 3.32 17.86
CA GLY A 286 29.96 4.50 17.67
C GLY A 286 29.27 5.52 16.77
N VAL A 287 28.39 6.34 17.37
CA VAL A 287 27.78 7.54 16.78
C VAL A 287 27.04 7.27 15.45
N LEU A 288 25.95 6.52 15.48
CA LEU A 288 24.94 6.56 14.43
C LEU A 288 23.96 7.71 14.72
N GLN A 289 24.11 8.84 14.02
CA GLN A 289 23.03 9.83 13.91
C GLN A 289 21.83 9.17 13.22
N GLU A 290 20.60 9.57 13.58
CA GLU A 290 19.39 9.16 12.85
C GLU A 290 19.62 9.35 11.35
N ALA A 291 19.68 8.24 10.61
CA ALA A 291 19.87 8.30 9.17
C ALA A 291 18.60 8.92 8.57
N ALA A 292 18.76 10.04 7.85
CA ALA A 292 17.66 10.65 7.13
C ALA A 292 17.08 9.62 6.14
N ALA A 293 15.77 9.39 6.19
CA ALA A 293 15.10 8.48 5.28
C ALA A 293 15.32 8.95 3.83
N LEU A 294 15.73 8.04 2.96
CA LEU A 294 15.89 8.36 1.54
C LEU A 294 14.51 8.69 0.95
N GLU A 295 14.29 9.93 0.53
CA GLU A 295 12.97 10.38 0.05
C GLU A 295 12.51 9.64 -1.22
N ASN A 296 13.44 9.28 -2.11
CA ASN A 296 13.13 8.58 -3.37
C ASN A 296 14.15 7.46 -3.70
N PRO A 297 14.04 6.28 -3.06
CA PRO A 297 14.96 5.18 -3.28
C PRO A 297 14.87 4.60 -4.70
N GLU A 298 13.69 4.60 -5.33
CA GLU A 298 13.47 4.00 -6.66
C GLU A 298 14.29 4.71 -7.77
N SER A 299 14.64 5.98 -7.55
CA SER A 299 15.49 6.77 -8.43
C SER A 299 16.98 6.34 -8.44
N CYS A 300 17.42 5.50 -7.49
CA CYS A 300 18.82 5.08 -7.34
C CYS A 300 19.32 4.18 -8.48
N ARG A 301 18.41 3.54 -9.24
CA ARG A 301 18.72 2.59 -10.32
C ARG A 301 19.65 1.44 -9.91
N LEU A 302 19.61 1.04 -8.64
CA LEU A 302 20.32 -0.13 -8.15
C LEU A 302 19.44 -1.36 -8.29
N PRO A 303 20.00 -2.51 -8.72
CA PRO A 303 19.28 -3.78 -8.75
C PRO A 303 19.11 -4.36 -7.33
N LEU A 304 18.52 -3.57 -6.43
CA LEU A 304 18.47 -3.80 -5.01
C LEU A 304 17.02 -3.64 -4.51
N VAL A 305 16.56 -4.61 -3.72
CA VAL A 305 15.30 -4.55 -2.99
C VAL A 305 15.57 -4.80 -1.52
N ARG A 306 14.97 -3.98 -0.65
CA ARG A 306 14.89 -4.22 0.79
C ARG A 306 13.48 -4.73 1.11
N LEU A 307 13.40 -5.93 1.67
CA LEU A 307 12.16 -6.47 2.25
C LEU A 307 12.27 -6.43 3.77
N GLU A 308 11.22 -5.95 4.41
CA GLU A 308 11.15 -5.85 5.87
C GLU A 308 9.81 -6.36 6.38
N SER A 309 9.83 -6.96 7.55
CA SER A 309 8.65 -7.18 8.36
C SER A 309 8.92 -6.68 9.77
N ALA A 310 8.07 -5.77 10.26
CA ALA A 310 8.25 -5.14 11.57
C ALA A 310 7.62 -5.95 12.73
N SER A 311 6.64 -6.81 12.42
CA SER A 311 5.86 -7.56 13.41
C SER A 311 5.35 -8.85 12.78
N PRO A 312 5.27 -9.97 13.52
CA PRO A 312 5.54 -10.12 14.96
C PRO A 312 7.01 -10.35 15.32
N ASP A 313 7.89 -10.50 14.33
CA ASP A 313 9.33 -10.73 14.50
C ASP A 313 10.09 -9.89 13.46
N PRO A 314 10.81 -8.84 13.89
CA PRO A 314 11.55 -7.96 12.99
C PRO A 314 12.56 -8.72 12.12
N LEU A 315 12.33 -8.71 10.81
CA LEU A 315 13.21 -9.31 9.82
C LEU A 315 13.44 -8.34 8.67
N VAL A 316 14.70 -8.09 8.34
CA VAL A 316 15.09 -7.28 7.18
C VAL A 316 16.05 -8.09 6.31
N VAL A 317 15.84 -8.06 5.00
CA VAL A 317 16.75 -8.65 4.03
C VAL A 317 16.88 -7.76 2.81
N TYR A 318 18.12 -7.52 2.39
CA TYR A 318 18.45 -6.88 1.12
C TYR A 318 18.73 -7.95 0.07
N TYR A 319 18.19 -7.77 -1.13
CA TYR A 319 18.40 -8.68 -2.25
C TYR A 319 18.98 -7.91 -3.43
N HIS A 320 20.14 -8.36 -3.91
CA HIS A 320 20.61 -8.02 -5.24
C HIS A 320 19.86 -8.89 -6.26
N LEU A 321 19.13 -8.24 -7.15
CA LEU A 321 18.33 -8.87 -8.19
C LEU A 321 19.15 -9.02 -9.47
N ARG A 322 19.15 -10.22 -10.05
CA ARG A 322 19.63 -10.50 -11.42
C ARG A 322 18.48 -11.02 -12.25
N SER A 323 18.62 -11.08 -13.58
CA SER A 323 17.53 -11.40 -14.53
C SER A 323 16.61 -12.55 -14.13
N SER A 324 17.13 -13.61 -13.50
CA SER A 324 16.31 -14.73 -12.99
C SER A 324 16.75 -15.26 -11.61
N GLN A 325 17.67 -14.58 -10.93
CA GLN A 325 18.25 -15.02 -9.67
C GLN A 325 18.20 -13.91 -8.63
N ILE A 326 18.22 -14.32 -7.36
CA ILE A 326 18.30 -13.42 -6.21
C ILE A 326 19.58 -13.72 -5.46
N ASN A 327 20.24 -12.69 -4.95
CA ASN A 327 21.35 -12.82 -4.03
C ASN A 327 21.04 -12.04 -2.74
N PRO A 328 20.67 -12.70 -1.64
CA PRO A 328 20.52 -12.05 -0.33
C PRO A 328 21.87 -11.49 0.13
N LEU A 329 21.90 -10.21 0.48
CA LEU A 329 23.12 -9.55 0.95
C LEU A 329 23.26 -9.72 2.46
N ARG A 330 24.46 -10.14 2.88
CA ARG A 330 24.79 -10.47 4.28
C ARG A 330 25.85 -9.55 4.87
N SER A 331 26.63 -8.88 4.03
CA SER A 331 27.73 -8.03 4.47
C SER A 331 27.77 -6.69 3.75
N ILE A 332 28.44 -5.72 4.39
CA ILE A 332 28.69 -4.40 3.79
C ILE A 332 29.48 -4.56 2.49
N ALA A 333 30.48 -5.45 2.43
CA ALA A 333 31.27 -5.68 1.23
C ALA A 333 30.41 -6.14 0.03
N GLU A 334 29.38 -6.96 0.26
CA GLU A 334 28.43 -7.36 -0.77
C GLU A 334 27.52 -6.21 -1.20
N LEU A 335 27.07 -5.38 -0.26
CA LEU A 335 26.31 -4.15 -0.57
C LEU A 335 27.16 -3.16 -1.37
N GLU A 336 28.41 -2.92 -0.95
CA GLU A 336 29.35 -2.05 -1.64
C GLU A 336 29.61 -2.54 -3.07
N GLY A 337 29.73 -3.85 -3.25
CA GLY A 337 29.83 -4.48 -4.57
C GLY A 337 28.62 -4.25 -5.49
N VAL A 338 27.46 -3.86 -4.93
CA VAL A 338 26.25 -3.47 -5.68
C VAL A 338 26.18 -1.95 -5.84
N VAL A 339 26.45 -1.18 -4.77
CA VAL A 339 26.31 0.28 -4.73
C VAL A 339 27.42 1.01 -5.50
N PHE A 340 28.64 0.46 -5.52
CA PHE A 340 29.80 1.08 -6.18
C PHE A 340 30.11 0.52 -7.56
N ASN A 341 29.36 -0.47 -8.05
CA ASN A 341 29.59 -1.08 -9.35
C ASN A 341 28.75 -0.38 -10.44
N GLU A 342 29.30 0.67 -11.04
CA GLU A 342 28.63 1.63 -11.94
C GLU A 342 28.29 1.10 -13.35
N ARG A 343 28.07 -0.21 -13.53
CA ARG A 343 27.60 -0.72 -14.83
C ARG A 343 26.11 -0.37 -14.99
N VAL A 344 25.81 0.41 -16.03
CA VAL A 344 24.46 0.86 -16.40
C VAL A 344 23.70 -0.31 -17.04
N PHE A 345 22.68 -0.84 -16.38
CA PHE A 345 21.90 -2.03 -16.81
C PHE A 345 20.56 -1.66 -17.49
N GLU A 346 20.54 -0.71 -18.42
CA GLU A 346 19.31 -0.46 -19.19
C GLU A 346 19.11 -1.43 -20.36
N ASP A 347 20.12 -2.24 -20.73
CA ASP A 347 20.05 -3.20 -21.86
C ASP A 347 20.77 -4.55 -21.62
N ALA A 348 21.06 -4.92 -20.37
CA ALA A 348 21.92 -6.08 -20.05
C ALA A 348 21.14 -7.29 -19.49
N PRO A 349 21.59 -8.54 -19.74
CA PRO A 349 20.95 -9.79 -19.33
C PRO A 349 20.92 -10.04 -17.81
N ASP A 350 21.25 -9.05 -16.99
CA ASP A 350 21.30 -9.08 -15.53
C ASP A 350 20.38 -8.03 -14.86
N ALA A 351 19.53 -7.32 -15.62
CA ALA A 351 18.61 -6.32 -15.06
C ALA A 351 17.54 -6.94 -14.12
N PRO A 352 17.05 -6.19 -13.10
CA PRO A 352 15.96 -6.63 -12.24
C PRO A 352 14.70 -6.97 -13.03
N SER A 353 14.15 -8.16 -12.83
CA SER A 353 12.91 -8.62 -13.48
C SER A 353 11.80 -8.85 -12.47
N ALA A 354 10.54 -8.80 -12.92
CA ALA A 354 9.40 -9.19 -12.10
C ALA A 354 9.55 -10.62 -11.52
N ALA A 355 10.16 -11.54 -12.27
CA ALA A 355 10.45 -12.89 -11.81
C ALA A 355 11.48 -12.93 -10.67
N SER A 356 12.55 -12.12 -10.74
CA SER A 356 13.55 -12.02 -9.67
C SER A 356 12.97 -11.42 -8.38
N GLU A 357 12.07 -10.45 -8.50
CA GLU A 357 11.38 -9.85 -7.35
C GLU A 357 10.39 -10.84 -6.70
N ILE A 358 9.64 -11.61 -7.50
CA ILE A 358 8.78 -12.69 -7.00
C ILE A 358 9.61 -13.71 -6.20
N LYS A 359 10.76 -14.14 -6.74
CA LYS A 359 11.67 -15.05 -6.02
C LYS A 359 12.18 -14.46 -4.71
N ALA A 360 12.49 -13.16 -4.67
CA ALA A 360 12.92 -12.48 -3.44
C ALA A 360 11.81 -12.50 -2.38
N ARG A 361 10.56 -12.26 -2.78
CA ARG A 361 9.38 -12.35 -1.90
C ARG A 361 9.15 -13.78 -1.40
N GLU A 362 9.25 -14.78 -2.27
CA GLU A 362 9.13 -16.20 -1.91
C GLU A 362 10.19 -16.62 -0.89
N HIS A 363 11.45 -16.23 -1.11
CA HIS A 363 12.54 -16.50 -0.17
C HIS A 363 12.31 -15.78 1.18
N PHE A 364 11.89 -14.51 1.16
CA PHE A 364 11.59 -13.76 2.37
C PHE A 364 10.42 -14.38 3.17
N HIS A 365 9.36 -14.83 2.50
CA HIS A 365 8.27 -15.57 3.13
C HIS A 365 8.75 -16.89 3.75
N ALA A 366 9.64 -17.62 3.07
CA ALA A 366 10.22 -18.84 3.60
C ALA A 366 11.01 -18.59 4.90
N LEU A 367 11.77 -17.48 4.97
CA LEU A 367 12.48 -17.08 6.19
C LEU A 367 11.53 -16.71 7.33
N LEU A 368 10.47 -15.94 7.05
CA LEU A 368 9.44 -15.61 8.06
C LEU A 368 8.78 -16.86 8.61
N LYS A 369 8.42 -17.80 7.73
CA LYS A 369 7.84 -19.08 8.11
C LYS A 369 8.80 -19.91 8.95
N ALA A 370 10.08 -19.97 8.58
CA ALA A 370 11.09 -20.70 9.35
C ALA A 370 11.26 -20.11 10.77
N ARG A 371 11.26 -18.78 10.92
CA ARG A 371 11.29 -18.12 12.24
C ARG A 371 10.02 -18.38 13.04
N GLU A 372 8.85 -18.33 12.41
CA GLU A 372 7.59 -18.68 13.06
C GLU A 372 7.60 -20.12 13.57
N ASP A 373 8.03 -21.07 12.74
CA ASP A 373 8.17 -22.48 13.10
C ASP A 373 9.17 -22.68 14.24
N SER A 374 10.31 -21.98 14.22
CA SER A 374 11.30 -22.01 15.31
C SER A 374 10.73 -21.46 16.61
N ARG A 375 10.06 -20.30 16.56
CA ARG A 375 9.42 -19.69 17.73
C ARG A 375 8.33 -20.58 18.32
N LEU A 376 7.53 -21.24 17.46
CA LEU A 376 6.55 -22.21 17.89
C LEU A 376 7.23 -23.40 18.58
N LYS A 377 8.30 -23.96 17.99
CA LYS A 377 9.10 -25.03 18.61
C LYS A 377 9.67 -24.61 19.96
N ASP A 378 10.26 -23.42 20.07
CA ASP A 378 10.84 -22.91 21.32
C ASP A 378 9.77 -22.70 22.39
N ARG A 379 8.59 -22.16 22.01
CA ARG A 379 7.44 -22.04 22.91
C ARG A 379 6.93 -23.40 23.37
N HIS A 380 6.86 -24.38 22.48
CA HIS A 380 6.47 -25.75 22.82
C HIS A 380 7.49 -26.39 23.76
N ALA A 381 8.79 -26.24 23.49
CA ALA A 381 9.87 -26.77 24.31
C ALA A 381 9.88 -26.12 25.71
N ALA A 382 9.78 -24.79 25.80
CA ALA A 382 9.71 -24.06 27.06
C ALA A 382 8.49 -24.48 27.90
N ARG A 383 7.32 -24.60 27.26
CA ARG A 383 6.10 -25.12 27.93
C ARG A 383 6.26 -26.56 28.38
N GLN A 384 6.93 -27.41 27.60
CA GLN A 384 7.21 -28.78 27.99
C GLN A 384 8.15 -28.83 29.20
N GLN A 385 9.18 -27.98 29.24
CA GLN A 385 10.06 -27.85 30.42
C GLN A 385 9.30 -27.35 31.65
N GLU A 386 8.43 -26.35 31.50
CA GLU A 386 7.60 -25.84 32.59
C GLU A 386 6.62 -26.91 33.12
N ARG A 387 6.01 -27.69 32.22
CA ARG A 387 5.19 -28.87 32.58
C ARG A 387 5.99 -29.90 33.38
N LEU A 388 7.19 -30.26 32.90
CA LEU A 388 8.06 -31.22 33.58
C LEU A 388 8.46 -30.71 34.98
N ALA A 389 8.77 -29.42 35.12
CA ALA A 389 9.09 -28.82 36.41
C ALA A 389 7.89 -28.85 37.39
N LEU A 390 6.68 -28.59 36.89
CA LEU A 390 5.45 -28.71 37.69
C LEU A 390 5.20 -30.16 38.13
N VAL A 391 5.37 -31.13 37.24
CA VAL A 391 5.24 -32.57 37.56
C VAL A 391 6.26 -32.99 38.62
N GLN A 392 7.53 -32.60 38.47
CA GLN A 392 8.57 -32.90 39.47
C GLN A 392 8.24 -32.28 40.84
N THR A 393 7.70 -31.07 40.86
CA THR A 393 7.29 -30.42 42.10
C THR A 393 6.07 -31.12 42.72
N ALA A 394 5.10 -31.54 41.90
CA ALA A 394 3.95 -32.32 42.32
C ALA A 394 4.34 -33.68 42.92
N GLN A 395 5.27 -34.39 42.27
CA GLN A 395 5.84 -35.65 42.79
C GLN A 395 6.46 -35.44 44.17
N ARG A 396 7.24 -34.37 44.37
CA ARG A 396 7.81 -34.03 45.69
C ARG A 396 6.72 -33.77 46.73
N VAL A 397 5.69 -32.98 46.40
CA VAL A 397 4.56 -32.73 47.32
C VAL A 397 3.84 -34.03 47.69
N LEU A 398 3.64 -34.93 46.75
CA LEU A 398 3.00 -36.23 46.97
C LEU A 398 3.85 -37.18 47.81
N VAL A 399 5.17 -37.22 47.59
CA VAL A 399 6.12 -37.97 48.42
C VAL A 399 6.10 -37.43 49.85
N LYS A 400 6.18 -36.11 50.02
CA LYS A 400 6.12 -35.46 51.35
C LYS A 400 4.80 -35.74 52.06
N ALA A 401 3.67 -35.69 51.34
CA ALA A 401 2.36 -36.03 51.89
C ALA A 401 2.24 -37.51 52.29
N ALA A 402 2.83 -38.42 51.51
CA ALA A 402 2.89 -39.83 51.85
C ALA A 402 3.79 -40.07 53.08
N LEU A 403 4.92 -39.37 53.20
CA LEU A 403 5.78 -39.41 54.40
C LEU A 403 5.03 -38.90 55.64
N CYS A 404 4.20 -37.86 55.52
CA CYS A 404 3.32 -37.43 56.62
C CYS A 404 2.36 -38.56 57.06
N ASP A 405 1.78 -39.31 56.12
CA ASP A 405 0.88 -40.44 56.45
C ASP A 405 1.64 -41.61 57.11
N ILE A 406 2.87 -41.90 56.67
CA ILE A 406 3.73 -42.92 57.31
C ILE A 406 4.17 -42.48 58.71
N ALA A 407 4.45 -41.19 58.92
CA ALA A 407 4.77 -40.68 60.25
C ALA A 407 3.56 -40.76 61.19
N LYS A 408 2.35 -40.43 60.69
CA LYS A 408 1.10 -40.54 61.46
C LYS A 408 0.67 -41.98 61.70
N SER A 409 0.98 -42.93 60.81
CA SER A 409 0.62 -44.35 61.00
C SER A 409 1.24 -44.96 62.25
N ARG A 410 2.38 -44.43 62.72
CA ARG A 410 3.02 -44.82 63.99
C ARG A 410 2.19 -44.44 65.23
N HIS A 411 1.20 -43.55 65.07
CA HIS A 411 0.27 -43.11 66.10
C HIS A 411 -1.18 -43.55 65.81
N ALA A 412 -1.40 -44.36 64.77
CA ALA A 412 -2.73 -44.78 64.34
C ALA A 412 -3.38 -45.75 65.33
N THR A 413 -4.70 -45.59 65.51
CA THR A 413 -5.55 -46.51 66.27
C THR A 413 -6.27 -47.47 65.32
N LEU A 414 -6.97 -48.49 65.85
CA LEU A 414 -7.77 -49.44 65.05
C LEU A 414 -8.85 -48.78 64.18
N PHE A 415 -9.20 -47.52 64.44
CA PHE A 415 -10.20 -46.76 63.69
C PHE A 415 -9.61 -45.98 62.50
N ASP A 416 -8.28 -45.97 62.36
CA ASP A 416 -7.55 -45.22 61.33
C ASP A 416 -7.13 -46.14 60.15
N GLU A 417 -8.10 -46.85 59.55
CA GLU A 417 -7.87 -47.89 58.53
C GLU A 417 -6.92 -47.48 57.40
N ASP A 418 -7.02 -46.24 56.91
CA ASP A 418 -6.19 -45.72 55.82
C ASP A 418 -4.73 -45.42 56.26
N LEU A 419 -4.50 -45.11 57.54
CA LEU A 419 -3.16 -44.85 58.09
C LEU A 419 -2.44 -46.14 58.48
N ILE A 420 -3.16 -47.14 59.01
CA ILE A 420 -2.59 -48.44 59.42
C ILE A 420 -1.81 -49.10 58.27
N THR A 421 -2.26 -48.87 57.03
CA THR A 421 -1.73 -49.51 55.84
C THR A 421 -0.67 -48.67 55.11
N ALA A 422 -0.27 -47.50 55.63
CA ALA A 422 0.74 -46.63 55.04
C ALA A 422 2.16 -47.16 55.26
N GLY A 423 2.94 -47.25 54.18
CA GLY A 423 4.32 -47.76 54.20
C GLY A 423 5.20 -47.09 53.13
N PHE A 424 6.47 -47.47 53.08
CA PHE A 424 7.45 -46.96 52.10
C PHE A 424 7.26 -47.59 50.71
N ASP A 425 6.03 -47.50 50.17
CA ASP A 425 5.61 -48.09 48.91
C ASP A 425 4.83 -47.11 48.02
N GLY A 426 4.67 -47.45 46.75
CA GLY A 426 3.91 -46.62 45.79
C GLY A 426 2.40 -46.57 46.10
N ALA A 427 1.85 -47.58 46.78
CA ALA A 427 0.44 -47.61 47.17
C ALA A 427 0.09 -46.48 48.14
N THR A 428 1.04 -46.08 48.98
CA THR A 428 0.90 -44.95 49.92
C THR A 428 0.83 -43.60 49.22
N ILE A 429 1.52 -43.44 48.09
CA ILE A 429 1.40 -42.24 47.23
C ILE A 429 0.05 -42.22 46.52
N LEU A 430 -0.35 -43.33 45.89
CA LEU A 430 -1.63 -43.40 45.15
C LEU A 430 -2.85 -43.16 46.07
N ARG A 431 -2.76 -43.53 47.35
CA ARG A 431 -3.79 -43.25 48.35
C ARG A 431 -4.01 -41.77 48.63
N GLN A 432 -3.05 -40.88 48.35
CA GLN A 432 -3.26 -39.43 48.47
C GLN A 432 -4.45 -38.97 47.60
N ARG A 433 -4.85 -39.74 46.58
CA ARG A 433 -6.05 -39.48 45.76
C ARG A 433 -7.33 -39.41 46.58
N LYS A 434 -7.44 -40.21 47.66
CA LYS A 434 -8.60 -40.21 48.56
C LYS A 434 -8.78 -38.88 49.30
N LYS A 435 -7.70 -38.10 49.48
CA LYS A 435 -7.74 -36.76 50.11
C LYS A 435 -8.39 -35.69 49.22
N GLY A 436 -8.75 -36.01 47.98
CA GLY A 436 -9.42 -35.09 47.07
C GLY A 436 -8.51 -33.96 46.57
N PHE A 437 -9.08 -32.81 46.22
CA PHE A 437 -8.33 -31.66 45.70
C PHE A 437 -7.42 -31.04 46.78
N PRO A 438 -6.12 -30.78 46.52
CA PRO A 438 -5.43 -30.84 45.22
C PRO A 438 -4.75 -32.18 44.89
N PHE A 439 -4.64 -33.12 45.83
CA PHE A 439 -3.83 -34.33 45.68
C PHE A 439 -4.34 -35.28 44.57
N ALA A 440 -5.65 -35.40 44.41
CA ALA A 440 -6.22 -36.19 43.32
C ALA A 440 -5.86 -35.65 41.93
N GLU A 441 -5.74 -34.33 41.79
CA GLU A 441 -5.29 -33.64 40.58
C GLU A 441 -3.80 -33.90 40.35
N LEU A 442 -2.96 -33.71 41.36
CA LEU A 442 -1.51 -33.94 41.22
C LEU A 442 -1.17 -35.38 40.83
N ILE A 443 -1.90 -36.38 41.35
CA ILE A 443 -1.71 -37.79 40.98
C ILE A 443 -2.03 -38.03 39.51
N SER A 444 -3.01 -37.32 38.96
CA SER A 444 -3.37 -37.46 37.54
C SER A 444 -2.26 -36.99 36.58
N TRP A 445 -1.28 -36.23 37.07
CA TRP A 445 -0.16 -35.72 36.27
C TRP A 445 1.01 -36.70 36.17
N ILE A 446 1.03 -37.73 37.02
CA ILE A 446 2.13 -38.70 37.10
C ILE A 446 1.86 -39.86 36.14
N ASN A 447 2.89 -40.32 35.44
CA ASN A 447 2.77 -41.48 34.58
C ASN A 447 2.55 -42.75 35.44
N PRO A 448 1.53 -43.58 35.19
CA PRO A 448 1.29 -44.83 35.91
C PRO A 448 2.49 -45.79 35.96
N ASP A 449 3.37 -45.73 34.95
CA ASP A 449 4.58 -46.56 34.87
C ASP A 449 5.75 -46.02 35.73
N GLU A 450 5.63 -44.79 36.22
CA GLU A 450 6.65 -44.15 37.05
C GLU A 450 6.54 -44.70 38.48
N CYS A 451 7.51 -45.51 38.89
CA CYS A 451 7.55 -46.13 40.22
C CYS A 451 7.93 -45.12 41.32
N LEU A 452 7.08 -44.10 41.55
CA LEU A 452 7.26 -43.15 42.64
C LEU A 452 6.98 -43.85 43.98
N ARG A 453 7.92 -43.76 44.92
CA ARG A 453 7.81 -44.37 46.25
C ARG A 453 8.46 -43.45 47.31
N PRO A 454 7.87 -43.32 48.50
CA PRO A 454 8.53 -42.64 49.61
C PRO A 454 9.72 -43.48 50.08
N ALA A 455 10.80 -42.82 50.47
CA ALA A 455 12.02 -43.48 50.93
C ALA A 455 12.41 -42.99 52.32
N MET A 456 12.98 -43.88 53.14
CA MET A 456 13.39 -43.56 54.51
C MET A 456 14.61 -42.61 54.55
N ASN A 457 15.38 -42.54 53.46
CA ASN A 457 16.51 -41.61 53.31
C ASN A 457 16.12 -40.28 52.63
N ASP A 458 14.82 -40.00 52.46
CA ASP A 458 14.38 -38.72 51.91
C ASP A 458 14.77 -37.56 52.85
N PRO A 459 15.35 -36.44 52.35
CA PRO A 459 15.74 -35.31 53.18
C PRO A 459 14.62 -34.68 54.00
N PHE A 460 13.36 -34.87 53.62
CA PHE A 460 12.18 -34.38 54.35
C PHE A 460 11.74 -35.31 55.48
N TRP A 461 12.16 -36.58 55.48
CA TRP A 461 11.74 -37.56 56.49
C TRP A 461 12.04 -37.12 57.95
N PRO A 462 13.21 -36.53 58.27
CA PRO A 462 13.49 -36.01 59.62
C PRO A 462 12.56 -34.88 60.08
N ASP A 463 11.92 -34.16 59.15
CA ASP A 463 11.00 -33.07 59.49
C ASP A 463 9.65 -33.58 60.03
N VAL A 464 9.29 -34.83 59.73
CA VAL A 464 8.03 -35.47 60.12
C VAL A 464 8.22 -36.64 61.11
N GLU A 465 9.37 -37.31 61.08
CA GLU A 465 9.65 -38.45 61.96
C GLU A 465 9.69 -38.03 63.44
N GLY A 466 8.90 -38.72 64.27
CA GLY A 466 8.86 -38.50 65.73
C GLY A 466 8.16 -37.21 66.17
N LYS A 467 7.57 -36.45 65.24
CA LYS A 467 6.77 -35.26 65.56
C LYS A 467 5.38 -35.65 66.05
N PRO A 468 4.78 -34.87 66.98
CA PRO A 468 3.40 -35.08 67.40
C PRO A 468 2.43 -34.85 66.23
N PRO A 469 1.28 -35.57 66.17
CA PRO A 469 0.32 -35.51 65.07
C PRO A 469 -0.09 -34.08 64.66
N LYS A 470 -0.32 -33.21 65.64
CA LYS A 470 -0.72 -31.80 65.42
C LYS A 470 0.32 -30.98 64.64
N GLN A 471 1.61 -31.29 64.78
CA GLN A 471 2.67 -30.63 64.01
C GLN A 471 2.71 -31.17 62.58
N ILE A 472 2.48 -32.48 62.39
CA ILE A 472 2.39 -33.11 61.07
C ILE A 472 1.18 -32.56 60.29
N GLU A 473 0.04 -32.35 60.94
CA GLU A 473 -1.15 -31.70 60.34
C GLU A 473 -0.84 -30.29 59.82
N THR A 474 -0.01 -29.53 60.54
CA THR A 474 0.40 -28.17 60.11
C THR A 474 1.26 -28.24 58.85
N ILE A 475 2.15 -29.22 58.77
CA ILE A 475 2.99 -29.49 57.59
C ILE A 475 2.11 -29.94 56.40
N GLU A 476 1.14 -30.83 56.63
CA GLU A 476 0.17 -31.24 55.60
C GLU A 476 -0.68 -30.09 55.08
N ALA A 477 -1.10 -29.16 55.94
CA ALA A 477 -1.82 -27.97 55.53
C ALA A 477 -0.97 -27.07 54.61
N ALA A 478 0.33 -26.95 54.87
CA ALA A 478 1.27 -26.24 54.01
C ALA A 478 1.43 -26.95 52.65
N LEU A 479 1.60 -28.28 52.64
CA LEU A 479 1.66 -29.08 51.41
C LEU A 479 0.35 -29.01 50.60
N THR A 480 -0.79 -28.95 51.28
CA THR A 480 -2.10 -28.74 50.64
C THR A 480 -2.17 -27.37 49.96
N LYS A 481 -1.66 -26.31 50.61
CA LYS A 481 -1.59 -24.96 50.01
C LYS A 481 -0.65 -24.94 48.80
N GLU A 482 0.51 -25.59 48.89
CA GLU A 482 1.46 -25.74 47.80
C GLU A 482 0.84 -26.48 46.61
N GLY A 483 0.17 -27.62 46.87
CA GLY A 483 -0.55 -28.39 45.86
C GLY A 483 -1.66 -27.61 45.15
N ARG A 484 -2.42 -26.77 45.87
CA ARG A 484 -3.41 -25.87 45.26
C ARG A 484 -2.75 -24.83 44.34
N GLY A 485 -1.60 -24.31 44.75
CA GLY A 485 -0.81 -23.38 43.94
C GLY A 485 -0.31 -24.03 42.64
N LEU A 486 0.14 -25.28 42.71
CA LEU A 486 0.51 -26.07 41.54
C LEU A 486 -0.68 -26.29 40.61
N ALA A 487 -1.81 -26.75 41.13
CA ALA A 487 -3.01 -27.02 40.34
C ALA A 487 -3.49 -25.76 39.59
N LYS A 488 -3.48 -24.61 40.26
CA LYS A 488 -3.80 -23.31 39.63
C LYS A 488 -2.87 -22.99 38.46
N LYS A 489 -1.55 -23.11 38.64
CA LYS A 489 -0.56 -22.87 37.57
C LYS A 489 -0.77 -23.81 36.37
N TRP A 490 -1.15 -25.06 36.63
CA TRP A 490 -1.44 -26.05 35.59
C TRP A 490 -2.67 -25.68 34.75
N THR A 491 -3.74 -25.20 35.39
CA THR A 491 -4.95 -24.72 34.69
C THR A 491 -4.65 -23.47 33.86
N GLU A 492 -3.93 -22.49 34.43
CA GLU A 492 -3.54 -21.25 33.74
C GLU A 492 -2.67 -21.50 32.49
N MET A 493 -1.83 -22.53 32.52
CA MET A 493 -1.02 -22.96 31.38
C MET A 493 -1.85 -23.67 30.29
N SER A 494 -3.00 -24.25 30.65
CA SER A 494 -3.86 -25.01 29.74
C SER A 494 -4.86 -24.13 28.98
N ASP A 495 -5.33 -23.03 29.57
CA ASP A 495 -6.36 -22.15 28.97
C ASP A 495 -5.82 -21.15 27.91
N LYS A 496 -4.49 -20.94 27.80
CA LYS A 496 -3.89 -20.00 26.84
C LYS A 496 -3.64 -20.60 25.45
N ILE A 497 -4.66 -21.23 24.87
CA ILE A 497 -4.67 -21.67 23.47
C ILE A 497 -5.58 -20.73 22.66
N ALA A 498 -5.17 -19.47 22.55
CA ALA A 498 -5.57 -18.63 21.43
C ALA A 498 -4.33 -18.48 20.56
N VAL A 499 -4.31 -19.19 19.43
CA VAL A 499 -3.31 -18.94 18.39
C VAL A 499 -3.73 -17.63 17.73
N GLU A 500 -3.23 -16.51 18.24
CA GLU A 500 -3.29 -15.25 17.49
C GLU A 500 -2.40 -15.42 16.26
N THR A 501 -3.02 -15.79 15.14
CA THR A 501 -2.38 -15.82 13.82
C THR A 501 -2.15 -14.37 13.38
N VAL A 502 -1.01 -13.81 13.78
CA VAL A 502 -0.57 -12.48 13.34
C VAL A 502 0.16 -12.67 12.01
N PHE A 503 -0.46 -12.20 10.92
CA PHE A 503 0.20 -12.19 9.62
C PHE A 503 1.22 -11.05 9.56
N PRO A 504 2.48 -11.34 9.19
CA PRO A 504 3.49 -10.30 9.05
C PRO A 504 3.14 -9.36 7.91
N ILE A 505 3.12 -8.04 8.19
CA ILE A 505 3.08 -7.03 7.16
C ILE A 505 4.49 -6.94 6.56
N ILE A 506 4.57 -6.98 5.23
CA ILE A 506 5.83 -6.95 4.50
C ILE A 506 5.93 -5.64 3.74
N SER A 507 6.86 -4.79 4.14
CA SER A 507 7.23 -3.58 3.40
C SER A 507 8.27 -3.96 2.34
N VAL A 508 8.10 -3.40 1.13
CA VAL A 508 9.04 -3.58 0.02
C VAL A 508 9.54 -2.21 -0.39
N ARG A 509 10.84 -1.98 -0.26
CA ARG A 509 11.50 -0.76 -0.70
C ARG A 509 12.42 -1.11 -1.88
N ARG A 510 12.14 -0.52 -3.04
CA ARG A 510 12.91 -0.72 -4.28
C ARG A 510 13.92 0.39 -4.45
N TYR A 511 15.10 0.05 -4.95
CA TYR A 511 16.12 1.02 -5.33
C TYR A 511 16.25 1.19 -6.85
N PHE A 512 15.29 0.67 -7.61
CA PHE A 512 15.17 0.83 -9.05
C PHE A 512 13.72 1.06 -9.45
N MET A 513 13.55 1.73 -10.59
CA MET A 513 12.25 1.87 -11.26
C MET A 513 11.87 0.54 -11.91
N ARG A 514 10.65 0.07 -11.66
CA ARG A 514 10.12 -1.12 -12.33
C ARG A 514 9.83 -0.77 -13.80
N ASP A 515 10.35 -1.57 -14.72
CA ASP A 515 9.98 -1.47 -16.13
C ASP A 515 8.47 -1.80 -16.24
N GLN A 516 7.63 -0.81 -16.56
CA GLN A 516 6.16 -0.97 -16.63
C GLN A 516 5.70 -1.59 -17.95
N LYS A 517 6.52 -2.44 -18.58
CA LYS A 517 6.03 -3.32 -19.64
C LYS A 517 5.37 -4.54 -19.00
N GLU A 518 4.05 -4.62 -19.22
CA GLU A 518 3.14 -5.71 -18.89
C GLU A 518 2.70 -5.82 -17.42
N LYS A 519 1.83 -4.91 -16.98
CA LYS A 519 0.57 -5.35 -16.37
C LYS A 519 -0.42 -5.62 -17.51
N PRO A 520 -1.15 -6.75 -17.55
CA PRO A 520 -2.20 -6.93 -18.55
C PRO A 520 -3.17 -5.76 -18.43
N ARG A 521 -3.33 -4.99 -19.52
CA ARG A 521 -4.34 -3.93 -19.60
C ARG A 521 -5.70 -4.59 -19.39
N LEU A 522 -6.34 -4.31 -18.24
CA LEU A 522 -7.71 -4.74 -18.00
C LEU A 522 -8.61 -4.06 -19.03
N THR A 523 -8.94 -4.82 -20.07
CA THR A 523 -9.75 -4.33 -21.17
C THR A 523 -11.20 -4.67 -20.84
N LEU A 524 -12.00 -3.65 -20.59
CA LEU A 524 -13.45 -3.81 -20.52
C LEU A 524 -13.96 -4.08 -21.94
N VAL A 525 -14.35 -5.32 -22.20
CA VAL A 525 -14.93 -5.78 -23.46
C VAL A 525 -16.44 -5.79 -23.32
N ILE A 526 -17.13 -5.14 -24.25
CA ILE A 526 -18.59 -5.19 -24.33
C ILE A 526 -18.97 -6.43 -25.14
N GLY A 527 -19.50 -7.45 -24.48
CA GLY A 527 -20.07 -8.63 -25.12
C GLY A 527 -19.04 -9.60 -25.77
N PRO A 528 -18.10 -10.19 -25.00
CA PRO A 528 -17.19 -11.21 -25.51
C PRO A 528 -17.95 -12.43 -26.04
N GLY A 529 -17.31 -13.15 -26.96
CA GLY A 529 -17.88 -14.33 -27.59
C GLY A 529 -18.32 -15.36 -26.54
N ARG A 530 -19.46 -16.04 -26.75
CA ARG A 530 -20.04 -16.96 -25.74
C ARG A 530 -19.07 -18.04 -25.22
N LYS A 531 -18.08 -18.44 -26.02
CA LYS A 531 -17.05 -19.42 -25.65
C LYS A 531 -15.92 -18.86 -24.78
N GLU A 532 -15.73 -17.55 -24.77
CA GLU A 532 -14.67 -16.88 -24.01
C GLU A 532 -15.14 -16.42 -22.62
N ARG A 533 -16.46 -16.30 -22.45
CA ARG A 533 -17.11 -16.05 -21.16
C ARG A 533 -16.79 -17.18 -20.18
N PHE A 534 -16.38 -16.81 -18.97
CA PHE A 534 -15.98 -17.73 -17.90
C PHE A 534 -14.85 -18.70 -18.29
N THR A 535 -14.08 -18.35 -19.31
CA THR A 535 -12.87 -19.08 -19.73
C THR A 535 -11.68 -18.13 -19.77
N ARG A 536 -11.90 -16.92 -20.29
CA ARG A 536 -10.93 -15.83 -20.35
C ARG A 536 -11.46 -14.53 -19.74
N TYR A 537 -12.77 -14.30 -19.85
CA TYR A 537 -13.43 -13.10 -19.34
C TYR A 537 -14.40 -13.41 -18.22
N LEU A 538 -14.47 -12.54 -17.22
CA LEU A 538 -15.51 -12.51 -16.18
C LEU A 538 -16.42 -11.30 -16.35
N PRO A 539 -17.71 -11.39 -15.98
CA PRO A 539 -18.60 -10.24 -16.00
C PRO A 539 -18.15 -9.19 -14.98
N PHE A 540 -18.32 -7.92 -15.33
CA PHE A 540 -18.03 -6.76 -14.49
C PHE A 540 -19.33 -6.14 -13.99
N TYR A 541 -19.39 -5.89 -12.69
CA TYR A 541 -20.50 -5.22 -12.01
C TYR A 541 -19.98 -4.12 -11.08
N SER A 542 -20.70 -3.01 -10.95
CA SER A 542 -20.62 -2.17 -9.75
C SER A 542 -21.11 -2.94 -8.51
N MET A 543 -20.83 -2.39 -7.32
CA MET A 543 -21.32 -2.97 -6.06
C MET A 543 -22.86 -3.12 -6.04
N GLU A 544 -23.58 -2.14 -6.56
CA GLU A 544 -25.04 -2.15 -6.61
C GLU A 544 -25.58 -3.19 -7.59
N SER A 545 -25.00 -3.25 -8.80
CA SER A 545 -25.38 -4.24 -9.80
C SER A 545 -25.06 -5.67 -9.33
N ALA A 546 -23.93 -5.88 -8.65
CA ALA A 546 -23.59 -7.18 -8.07
C ALA A 546 -24.58 -7.58 -6.97
N PHE A 547 -25.04 -6.64 -6.15
CA PHE A 547 -26.09 -6.92 -5.16
C PHE A 547 -27.42 -7.27 -5.83
N ASP A 548 -27.84 -6.54 -6.86
CA ASP A 548 -29.11 -6.81 -7.55
C ASP A 548 -29.10 -8.16 -8.29
N GLU A 549 -27.98 -8.52 -8.94
CA GLU A 549 -27.79 -9.79 -9.64
C GLU A 549 -27.79 -10.98 -8.67
N PHE A 550 -26.86 -10.98 -7.72
CA PHE A 550 -26.57 -12.17 -6.90
C PHE A 550 -27.43 -12.28 -5.64
N VAL A 551 -28.19 -11.25 -5.27
CA VAL A 551 -29.07 -11.27 -4.09
C VAL A 551 -30.54 -11.10 -4.44
N GLN A 552 -30.89 -10.18 -5.34
CA GLN A 552 -32.30 -9.92 -5.67
C GLN A 552 -32.78 -10.73 -6.88
N GLY A 553 -31.88 -11.34 -7.66
CA GLY A 553 -32.23 -12.10 -8.86
C GLY A 553 -32.91 -11.22 -9.92
N LYS A 554 -32.61 -9.93 -9.92
CA LYS A 554 -33.01 -9.00 -10.98
C LYS A 554 -31.98 -9.10 -12.10
N ASP A 555 -32.40 -8.99 -13.36
CA ASP A 555 -31.47 -8.76 -14.48
C ASP A 555 -30.75 -7.43 -14.23
N ALA A 556 -29.60 -7.50 -13.55
CA ALA A 556 -28.78 -6.32 -13.33
C ALA A 556 -28.09 -5.96 -14.65
N ALA A 557 -27.86 -4.67 -14.88
CA ALA A 557 -27.09 -4.25 -16.04
C ALA A 557 -25.64 -4.74 -15.89
N GLU A 558 -25.27 -5.80 -16.60
CA GLU A 558 -23.86 -6.16 -16.82
C GLU A 558 -23.14 -4.93 -17.41
N GLU A 559 -22.20 -4.34 -16.67
CA GLU A 559 -21.50 -3.13 -17.11
C GLU A 559 -20.43 -3.43 -18.17
N GLY A 560 -20.02 -4.69 -18.25
CA GLY A 560 -19.13 -5.20 -19.28
C GLY A 560 -18.50 -6.53 -18.87
N TRP A 561 -17.44 -6.91 -19.57
CA TRP A 561 -16.67 -8.11 -19.25
C TRP A 561 -15.19 -7.76 -19.20
N MET A 562 -14.44 -8.32 -18.26
CA MET A 562 -13.01 -8.06 -18.13
C MET A 562 -12.20 -9.33 -18.30
N GLU A 563 -11.07 -9.20 -18.99
CA GLU A 563 -10.10 -10.28 -19.11
C GLU A 563 -9.40 -10.48 -17.75
N VAL A 564 -9.44 -11.70 -17.24
CA VAL A 564 -8.92 -12.01 -15.90
C VAL A 564 -8.00 -13.21 -15.97
N GLY A 565 -6.72 -12.98 -15.69
CA GLY A 565 -5.69 -14.02 -15.61
C GLY A 565 -5.42 -14.44 -14.17
N ILE A 566 -6.32 -15.20 -13.56
CA ILE A 566 -6.10 -15.77 -12.22
C ILE A 566 -5.62 -17.22 -12.36
N GLY A 567 -4.69 -17.67 -11.52
CA GLY A 567 -4.17 -19.05 -11.52
C GLY A 567 -5.19 -20.13 -11.14
N LYS A 568 -6.48 -19.87 -11.32
CA LYS A 568 -7.63 -20.74 -11.07
C LYS A 568 -8.53 -20.77 -12.30
N LYS A 569 -9.27 -21.87 -12.46
CA LYS A 569 -10.27 -21.99 -13.53
C LYS A 569 -11.42 -21.02 -13.26
N LEU A 570 -11.74 -20.20 -14.26
CA LEU A 570 -12.89 -19.31 -14.22
C LEU A 570 -14.19 -20.12 -14.34
N ASP A 571 -15.24 -19.67 -13.66
CA ASP A 571 -16.58 -20.25 -13.77
C ASP A 571 -17.68 -19.20 -13.54
N LYS A 572 -18.94 -19.63 -13.64
CA LYS A 572 -20.13 -18.76 -13.62
C LYS A 572 -20.45 -18.11 -12.28
N SER A 573 -19.85 -18.60 -11.20
CA SER A 573 -20.02 -18.01 -9.87
C SER A 573 -19.12 -16.79 -9.65
N MET A 574 -18.12 -16.61 -10.51
CA MET A 574 -17.13 -15.56 -10.39
C MET A 574 -17.49 -14.31 -11.19
N PHE A 575 -17.16 -13.15 -10.63
CA PHE A 575 -17.33 -11.86 -11.27
C PHE A 575 -16.25 -10.89 -10.81
N VAL A 576 -16.09 -9.77 -11.53
CA VAL A 576 -15.19 -8.69 -11.15
C VAL A 576 -15.99 -7.50 -10.68
N MET A 577 -15.49 -6.86 -9.63
CA MET A 577 -16.10 -5.68 -9.04
C MET A 577 -15.03 -4.61 -8.82
N ARG A 578 -15.39 -3.35 -9.07
CA ARG A 578 -14.57 -2.21 -8.66
C ARG A 578 -14.78 -1.99 -7.17
N ILE A 579 -13.70 -1.98 -6.41
CA ILE A 579 -13.74 -1.65 -4.99
C ILE A 579 -13.81 -0.14 -4.84
N GLU A 580 -14.78 0.31 -4.06
CA GLU A 580 -14.89 1.70 -3.61
C GLU A 580 -14.79 1.65 -2.09
N GLY A 581 -13.70 2.16 -1.54
CA GLY A 581 -13.24 1.66 -0.24
C GLY A 581 -11.74 1.76 -0.02
N GLN A 582 -11.31 2.55 0.96
CA GLN A 582 -9.97 2.38 1.54
C GLN A 582 -9.97 1.39 2.72
N ALA A 583 -11.13 0.91 3.17
CA ALA A 583 -11.23 0.02 4.35
C ALA A 583 -10.43 -1.30 4.22
N MET A 584 -10.13 -1.73 2.99
CA MET A 584 -9.42 -2.97 2.69
C MET A 584 -7.97 -2.76 2.24
N GLU A 585 -7.46 -1.54 2.36
CA GLU A 585 -6.05 -1.25 2.10
C GLU A 585 -5.14 -1.85 3.18
N PRO A 586 -3.90 -2.27 2.82
CA PRO A 586 -3.29 -2.18 1.49
C PRO A 586 -3.63 -3.37 0.56
N LEU A 587 -4.45 -4.32 1.00
CA LEU A 587 -4.73 -5.54 0.24
C LEU A 587 -5.49 -5.25 -1.05
N ILE A 588 -6.50 -4.38 -0.98
CA ILE A 588 -7.26 -3.91 -2.14
C ILE A 588 -7.40 -2.39 -2.01
N SER A 589 -6.81 -1.65 -2.96
CA SER A 589 -6.85 -0.19 -2.98
C SER A 589 -8.18 0.34 -3.49
N ASP A 590 -8.51 1.55 -3.07
CA ASP A 590 -9.68 2.27 -3.59
C ASP A 590 -9.60 2.44 -5.12
N GLY A 591 -10.71 2.19 -5.81
CA GLY A 591 -10.81 2.25 -7.27
C GLY A 591 -10.22 1.05 -8.03
N HIS A 592 -9.56 0.10 -7.36
CA HIS A 592 -9.03 -1.12 -7.99
C HIS A 592 -10.12 -2.18 -8.23
N PHE A 593 -9.84 -3.12 -9.12
CA PHE A 593 -10.72 -4.25 -9.43
C PHE A 593 -10.35 -5.47 -8.59
N ALA A 594 -11.36 -6.26 -8.22
CA ALA A 594 -11.17 -7.50 -7.49
C ALA A 594 -12.15 -8.57 -7.99
N VAL A 595 -11.68 -9.82 -8.01
CA VAL A 595 -12.49 -10.98 -8.35
C VAL A 595 -13.17 -11.49 -7.09
N PHE A 596 -14.47 -11.72 -7.21
CA PHE A 596 -15.32 -12.30 -6.19
C PHE A 596 -15.97 -13.57 -6.70
N ASP A 597 -16.24 -14.47 -5.77
CA ASP A 597 -16.89 -15.76 -5.99
C ASP A 597 -18.17 -15.82 -5.15
N SER A 598 -19.31 -15.92 -5.82
CA SER A 598 -20.63 -16.03 -5.20
C SER A 598 -20.94 -17.45 -4.67
N ASP A 599 -20.18 -18.47 -5.08
CA ASP A 599 -20.33 -19.84 -4.57
C ASP A 599 -19.57 -19.99 -3.25
N ILE A 600 -20.22 -19.52 -2.19
CA ILE A 600 -19.64 -19.43 -0.85
C ILE A 600 -19.60 -20.84 -0.21
N ARG A 601 -18.43 -21.50 -0.30
CA ARG A 601 -18.17 -22.80 0.34
C ARG A 601 -17.08 -22.73 1.41
N GLY A 602 -17.16 -23.61 2.41
CA GLY A 602 -16.15 -23.75 3.47
C GLY A 602 -16.30 -22.77 4.64
N SER A 603 -15.29 -22.70 5.51
CA SER A 603 -15.28 -21.76 6.63
C SER A 603 -15.20 -20.31 6.12
N LEU A 604 -15.97 -19.42 6.74
CA LEU A 604 -16.02 -17.99 6.41
C LEU A 604 -15.30 -17.12 7.42
N ASP A 605 -14.89 -17.69 8.55
CA ASP A 605 -14.14 -16.98 9.57
C ASP A 605 -12.79 -16.51 9.01
N GLU A 606 -12.45 -15.24 9.27
CA GLU A 606 -11.32 -14.50 8.69
C GLU A 606 -11.37 -14.27 7.16
N ALA A 607 -12.45 -14.67 6.47
CA ALA A 607 -12.59 -14.45 5.04
C ALA A 607 -12.89 -12.99 4.70
N ILE A 608 -12.40 -12.51 3.56
CA ILE A 608 -12.82 -11.21 3.04
C ILE A 608 -14.07 -11.40 2.22
N LEU A 609 -15.14 -10.71 2.62
CA LEU A 609 -16.48 -10.89 2.07
C LEU A 609 -17.02 -9.55 1.57
N PHE A 610 -17.70 -9.62 0.43
CA PHE A 610 -18.63 -8.59 -0.02
C PHE A 610 -19.99 -8.86 0.63
N VAL A 611 -20.47 -7.89 1.41
CA VAL A 611 -21.65 -8.06 2.28
C VAL A 611 -22.59 -6.88 2.20
N TYR A 612 -23.87 -7.17 2.45
CA TYR A 612 -24.91 -6.20 2.69
C TYR A 612 -25.29 -6.21 4.17
N GLY A 613 -25.49 -5.03 4.76
CA GLY A 613 -26.02 -4.88 6.11
C GLY A 613 -26.88 -3.63 6.24
N LYS A 614 -28.11 -3.79 6.73
CA LYS A 614 -29.05 -2.68 6.93
C LYS A 614 -28.53 -1.61 7.89
N ASP A 615 -27.79 -2.03 8.92
CA ASP A 615 -27.22 -1.14 9.95
C ASP A 615 -25.75 -0.76 9.68
N ILE A 616 -25.23 -1.09 8.49
CA ILE A 616 -23.96 -0.56 8.02
C ILE A 616 -24.23 0.86 7.54
N TYR A 617 -23.53 1.85 8.09
CA TYR A 617 -23.61 3.24 7.63
C TYR A 617 -22.19 3.75 7.38
N ASP A 618 -21.85 3.97 6.10
CA ASP A 618 -20.64 4.66 5.68
C ASP A 618 -21.07 6.02 5.09
N PRO A 619 -20.71 7.17 5.72
CA PRO A 619 -21.11 8.51 5.25
C PRO A 619 -20.60 8.86 3.84
N SER A 620 -19.64 8.10 3.30
CA SER A 620 -18.99 8.37 2.01
C SER A 620 -19.53 7.51 0.85
N ARG A 621 -20.40 6.53 1.10
CA ARG A 621 -20.78 5.50 0.11
C ARG A 621 -22.25 5.13 0.22
N ASN A 622 -22.88 4.73 -0.88
CA ASN A 622 -24.31 4.41 -0.94
C ASN A 622 -24.64 3.25 0.03
N GLY A 623 -25.23 3.61 1.17
CA GLY A 623 -24.71 3.17 2.48
C GLY A 623 -25.28 1.91 3.08
N HIS A 624 -25.15 0.74 2.43
CA HIS A 624 -25.45 -0.57 3.05
C HIS A 624 -24.56 -1.73 2.56
N LEU A 625 -23.64 -1.47 1.63
CA LEU A 625 -22.75 -2.47 1.04
C LEU A 625 -21.30 -2.20 1.47
N THR A 626 -20.54 -3.25 1.76
CA THR A 626 -19.11 -3.11 2.10
C THR A 626 -18.34 -4.38 1.79
N VAL A 627 -17.04 -4.24 1.55
CA VAL A 627 -16.08 -5.36 1.54
C VAL A 627 -15.26 -5.30 2.82
N ARG A 628 -15.31 -6.34 3.65
CA ARG A 628 -14.59 -6.40 4.93
C ARG A 628 -14.15 -7.82 5.28
N ARG A 629 -13.18 -7.94 6.20
CA ARG A 629 -12.82 -9.22 6.79
C ARG A 629 -13.89 -9.64 7.80
N PHE A 630 -14.47 -10.81 7.59
CA PHE A 630 -15.56 -11.36 8.38
C PHE A 630 -15.05 -12.17 9.56
N ARG A 631 -15.67 -12.00 10.72
CA ARG A 631 -15.53 -12.88 11.88
C ARG A 631 -16.90 -13.30 12.37
N SER A 632 -17.05 -14.61 12.61
CA SER A 632 -18.31 -15.15 13.13
C SER A 632 -18.49 -14.77 14.60
N GLY A 633 -19.63 -14.18 14.95
CA GLY A 633 -20.06 -14.00 16.34
C GLY A 633 -20.95 -15.16 16.76
N SER A 634 -22.25 -14.88 16.95
CA SER A 634 -23.27 -15.88 17.27
C SER A 634 -24.27 -16.07 16.13
N ALA A 635 -24.73 -17.29 15.94
CA ALA A 635 -25.75 -17.63 14.94
C ALA A 635 -26.90 -18.42 15.58
N ASP A 636 -28.09 -18.33 14.99
CA ASP A 636 -29.23 -19.13 15.39
C ASP A 636 -29.00 -20.61 15.03
N ALA A 637 -29.05 -21.49 16.03
CA ALA A 637 -28.79 -22.91 15.86
C ALA A 637 -29.78 -23.63 14.91
N LYS A 638 -30.98 -23.07 14.70
CA LYS A 638 -32.02 -23.66 13.83
C LYS A 638 -32.03 -23.06 12.42
N THR A 639 -31.87 -21.74 12.28
CA THR A 639 -31.93 -21.07 10.97
C THR A 639 -30.56 -20.85 10.32
N ARG A 640 -29.46 -21.04 11.07
CA ARG A 640 -28.09 -20.67 10.67
C ARG A 640 -27.94 -19.18 10.29
N GLU A 641 -28.87 -18.33 10.70
CA GLU A 641 -28.80 -16.89 10.51
C GLU A 641 -27.91 -16.25 11.59
N TYR A 642 -27.02 -15.34 11.18
CA TYR A 642 -26.13 -14.65 12.11
C TYR A 642 -26.92 -13.64 12.96
N ARG A 643 -26.76 -13.72 14.28
CA ARG A 643 -27.29 -12.76 15.26
C ARG A 643 -26.26 -11.68 15.61
N GLU A 644 -24.98 -12.02 15.50
CA GLU A 644 -23.86 -11.11 15.74
C GLU A 644 -22.76 -11.37 14.70
N VAL A 645 -22.30 -10.30 14.05
CA VAL A 645 -21.25 -10.32 13.03
C VAL A 645 -20.25 -9.22 13.31
N ILE A 646 -18.96 -9.53 13.14
CA ILE A 646 -17.88 -8.56 13.22
C ILE A 646 -17.26 -8.41 11.82
N LEU A 647 -17.13 -7.17 11.37
CA LEU A 647 -16.52 -6.82 10.10
C LEU A 647 -15.31 -5.92 10.33
N ASP A 648 -14.13 -6.50 10.19
CA ASP A 648 -12.85 -5.83 10.42
C ASP A 648 -12.35 -5.16 9.12
N PRO A 649 -11.91 -3.89 9.19
CA PRO A 649 -11.10 -3.30 8.13
C PRO A 649 -9.67 -3.85 8.19
N LEU A 650 -8.94 -3.68 7.09
CA LEU A 650 -7.48 -3.87 7.06
C LEU A 650 -6.74 -2.54 7.21
N HIS A 651 -7.36 -1.44 6.82
CA HIS A 651 -6.80 -0.09 6.97
C HIS A 651 -7.01 0.44 8.39
N SER A 652 -5.97 1.02 8.99
CA SER A 652 -5.94 1.45 10.39
C SER A 652 -6.96 2.53 10.74
N ASP A 653 -7.26 3.40 9.78
CA ASP A 653 -8.10 4.58 10.02
C ASP A 653 -9.61 4.26 9.98
N TYR A 654 -9.97 3.03 9.60
CA TYR A 654 -11.35 2.57 9.57
C TYR A 654 -11.69 1.82 10.85
N GLN A 655 -12.88 2.07 11.39
CA GLN A 655 -13.35 1.38 12.59
C GLN A 655 -13.90 -0.01 12.27
N ARG A 656 -13.73 -0.95 13.21
CA ARG A 656 -14.43 -2.23 13.25
C ARG A 656 -15.94 -2.00 13.29
N LEU A 657 -16.68 -2.70 12.44
CA LEU A 657 -18.14 -2.71 12.53
C LEU A 657 -18.58 -3.95 13.32
N HIS A 658 -19.35 -3.73 14.38
CA HIS A 658 -19.90 -4.79 15.19
C HIS A 658 -21.43 -4.75 15.11
N LEU A 659 -22.00 -5.63 14.29
CA LEU A 659 -23.44 -5.71 14.09
C LEU A 659 -24.03 -6.70 15.09
N LYS A 660 -24.90 -6.21 15.98
CA LYS A 660 -25.55 -7.00 17.04
C LYS A 660 -27.06 -7.00 16.84
N ASN A 661 -27.73 -8.04 17.36
CA ASN A 661 -29.19 -8.17 17.32
C ASN A 661 -29.75 -8.12 15.89
N LEU A 662 -29.04 -8.72 14.93
CA LEU A 662 -29.45 -8.70 13.53
C LEU A 662 -30.83 -9.35 13.34
N GLU A 663 -31.76 -8.59 12.78
CA GLU A 663 -33.06 -9.11 12.35
C GLU A 663 -32.91 -10.05 11.14
N LYS A 664 -33.92 -10.89 10.93
CA LYS A 664 -33.95 -11.80 9.78
C LYS A 664 -33.83 -11.03 8.47
N GLY A 665 -32.78 -11.32 7.70
CA GLY A 665 -32.51 -10.67 6.41
C GLY A 665 -31.81 -9.31 6.50
N ALA A 666 -31.48 -8.82 7.69
CA ALA A 666 -30.76 -7.56 7.88
C ALA A 666 -29.28 -7.61 7.47
N PHE A 667 -28.70 -8.81 7.35
CA PHE A 667 -27.34 -9.05 6.90
C PHE A 667 -27.32 -10.16 5.85
N LYS A 668 -26.56 -9.95 4.77
CA LYS A 668 -26.38 -10.94 3.70
C LYS A 668 -24.94 -10.97 3.23
N ILE A 669 -24.42 -12.18 3.06
CA ILE A 669 -23.12 -12.40 2.40
C ILE A 669 -23.39 -12.58 0.92
N ILE A 670 -22.73 -11.78 0.09
CA ILE A 670 -22.97 -11.74 -1.35
C ILE A 670 -21.93 -12.62 -2.06
N ALA A 671 -20.65 -12.37 -1.76
CA ALA A 671 -19.57 -13.10 -2.40
C ALA A 671 -18.28 -13.07 -1.55
N ARG A 672 -17.39 -14.03 -1.83
CA ARG A 672 -16.07 -14.15 -1.21
C ARG A 672 -15.00 -13.58 -2.12
N PHE A 673 -14.09 -12.79 -1.56
CA PHE A 673 -12.93 -12.29 -2.29
C PHE A 673 -12.00 -13.44 -2.71
N VAL A 674 -11.55 -13.42 -3.96
CA VAL A 674 -10.59 -14.38 -4.53
C VAL A 674 -9.21 -13.75 -4.64
N CYS A 675 -9.10 -12.62 -5.33
CA CYS A 675 -7.86 -11.85 -5.50
C CYS A 675 -8.13 -10.45 -6.07
N GLY A 676 -7.18 -9.53 -5.90
CA GLY A 676 -7.14 -8.27 -6.63
C GLY A 676 -6.71 -8.49 -8.08
N VAL A 677 -7.14 -7.61 -8.97
CA VAL A 677 -6.87 -7.66 -10.41
C VAL A 677 -6.03 -6.47 -10.85
#